data_AF-F2RGH1-F1
#
_entry.id   AF-F2RGH1-F1
#
_cell.length_a   1.000
_cell.length_b   1.000
_cell.length_c   1.000
_cell.angle_alpha   90.00
_cell.angle_beta   90.00
_cell.angle_gamma   90.00
#
_symmetry.space_group_name_H-M   'P 1'
#
loop_
_entity.id
_entity.type
_entity.pdbx_description
1 polymer ?
#
loop_
_entity_poly.entity_id
_entity_poly.type
_entity_poly.pdbx_seq_one_letter_code
_entity_poly.pdbx_strand_id
1 'polypeptide(L)'
;MSSIPRRSLLKAAAVAGVAAQFSWVLGREDARAAGASAGGVPARVGWLEPGGLGAAAGSTFGAAWPKGVHPGDQVFALTAADGTSVPVQTWTTARWPDGSLKWTAHAVGPEAAGAERFTLAPGTPATAAKSVSVTESGRRITVDTGIVRAVVSRDGGKLVESVTRDGVRIATDGRLVLLRQSDLDDGDQGNEKWERFDGEISAAVVEQDGPVRAVVRIDGKHRKGSRSWLPFSVRLYFYAGSESFRMVHTITYDGDQNKDFIRGLGVRFTVPMRDAPYDRHVRIAGEGAGFLTEAVQGVTGLRRDPGAAVRAAQVKGEKLPDPATWDQRVTTRMQYVPTWGDYTLAQLSADGFGLRKRTKAGHAWIPAGGGRRASGFGYVGGVSGGLSFGLRDFWQKHPAQLDIRGAAGDAAEVTLWLWSPEAQPMDLRFYHDGMGQDTYPEQLEGLNITYEDHEPGFGTPYGIARTSELMFWANAATPTAAALVAQAAAVRVPPQLAVSPEDLVRARVFGGLFSPVDRSTPARARIEDHLDYLFTYYKDQAEQRRWYGFWDYGDIMHTYDEDRHQWRYDVGGYAWDNSELSPDLWLWYAYLRSGRSDVFRFAEAMTRHTGEVDVYHLGKWAGLGTRHGVQHFADSAKQQRISTAVYRRPYYFLTADERVGDLMHDLVDSDETFLVLDPIRKIRTEPYTPDRHALSIGFGTDWSGLAAAWLTEWERGGPKAAKAEARLRSTMETIAAQPNGFVQGTGLYDLDTGRFAVADKPVVGVSHLSAMFGLVEMCAELIDLVDLPEFKEAWLDYCRYFNASKTEQAARYGQNFGTLLLFQGHSRQDAYAAAQLNDTKLAQRAWAKFDKSDGYTGAMVWDKTPVQGSAALEPGYEHLWISTNTTALYGLAAIQNLALVGDHLPA
;
A
#
# COMPACT_ATOMS: atom_id res chain seq x y z
N MET A 1 -90.64 -29.86 4.24
CA MET A 1 -91.88 -29.20 3.77
C MET A 1 -92.58 -28.67 5.01
N SER A 2 -92.90 -27.38 5.16
CA SER A 2 -93.40 -26.47 4.13
C SER A 2 -93.15 -24.96 4.39
N SER A 3 -92.58 -24.30 3.36
CA SER A 3 -92.79 -22.94 2.81
C SER A 3 -92.50 -21.61 3.59
N ILE A 4 -91.84 -20.65 2.90
CA ILE A 4 -91.71 -19.16 3.13
C ILE A 4 -90.84 -18.69 4.38
N PRO A 5 -90.75 -17.38 4.78
CA PRO A 5 -89.83 -16.21 4.50
C PRO A 5 -88.83 -15.77 5.65
N ARG A 6 -88.16 -14.58 5.52
CA ARG A 6 -87.75 -13.55 6.56
C ARG A 6 -86.27 -13.31 6.97
N ARG A 7 -85.90 -12.02 6.90
CA ARG A 7 -85.13 -11.14 7.86
C ARG A 7 -83.67 -11.44 8.27
N SER A 8 -82.81 -10.47 7.90
CA SER A 8 -82.03 -9.59 8.78
C SER A 8 -80.90 -10.10 9.71
N LEU A 9 -79.81 -9.30 9.69
CA LEU A 9 -79.01 -8.79 10.82
C LEU A 9 -77.78 -9.57 11.35
N LEU A 10 -76.62 -8.90 11.22
CA LEU A 10 -75.58 -8.58 12.21
C LEU A 10 -74.90 -9.66 13.10
N LYS A 11 -73.55 -9.62 13.01
CA LYS A 11 -72.51 -9.60 14.08
C LYS A 11 -72.20 -10.84 14.95
N ALA A 12 -70.89 -11.16 14.89
CA ALA A 12 -69.92 -11.30 15.99
C ALA A 12 -69.73 -12.64 16.74
N ALA A 13 -68.42 -12.99 16.85
CA ALA A 13 -67.71 -13.72 17.93
C ALA A 13 -68.16 -15.16 18.23
N ALA A 14 -67.39 -16.05 18.84
CA ALA A 14 -65.96 -16.36 18.97
C ALA A 14 -65.93 -17.72 19.71
N VAL A 15 -64.76 -18.39 19.71
CA VAL A 15 -64.31 -19.40 20.71
C VAL A 15 -64.59 -20.91 20.47
N ALA A 16 -63.48 -21.59 20.18
CA ALA A 16 -62.95 -22.89 20.70
C ALA A 16 -63.64 -24.24 20.43
N GLY A 17 -62.79 -25.24 20.12
CA GLY A 17 -63.12 -26.66 20.31
C GLY A 17 -62.30 -27.70 19.52
N VAL A 18 -61.01 -27.84 19.85
CA VAL A 18 -60.12 -29.03 19.84
C VAL A 18 -60.52 -30.32 19.07
N ALA A 19 -59.56 -30.82 18.27
CA ALA A 19 -59.14 -32.24 18.06
C ALA A 19 -58.97 -32.56 16.55
N ALA A 20 -57.75 -32.55 15.99
CA ALA A 20 -56.73 -33.60 16.00
C ALA A 20 -56.74 -34.45 14.71
N GLN A 21 -55.55 -34.52 14.11
CA GLN A 21 -54.98 -35.53 13.20
C GLN A 21 -54.99 -35.29 11.67
N PHE A 22 -53.76 -35.42 11.13
CA PHE A 22 -53.31 -35.63 9.75
C PHE A 22 -53.38 -34.47 8.73
N SER A 23 -52.21 -33.86 8.47
CA SER A 23 -51.80 -33.37 7.14
C SER A 23 -50.27 -33.16 7.11
N TRP A 24 -49.53 -34.22 6.74
CA TRP A 24 -48.26 -34.09 6.02
C TRP A 24 -48.54 -34.57 4.61
N VAL A 25 -47.88 -33.93 3.63
CA VAL A 25 -48.06 -34.06 2.17
C VAL A 25 -49.13 -33.12 1.61
N LEU A 26 -48.69 -31.95 1.15
CA LEU A 26 -49.00 -31.34 -0.15
C LEU A 26 -48.19 -30.03 -0.27
N GLY A 27 -47.25 -29.99 -1.21
CA GLY A 27 -46.43 -28.80 -1.47
C GLY A 27 -45.12 -29.06 -2.23
N ARG A 28 -45.12 -30.01 -3.17
CA ARG A 28 -44.09 -30.15 -4.21
C ARG A 28 -44.80 -30.03 -5.54
N GLU A 29 -44.62 -28.92 -6.24
CA GLU A 29 -44.10 -28.83 -7.60
C GLU A 29 -44.27 -27.41 -8.18
N ASP A 30 -43.20 -27.00 -8.86
CA ASP A 30 -43.13 -26.02 -9.95
C ASP A 30 -43.42 -24.53 -9.67
N ALA A 31 -42.39 -23.86 -9.14
CA ALA A 31 -42.09 -22.48 -9.53
C ALA A 31 -40.85 -22.48 -10.44
N ARG A 32 -41.04 -22.84 -11.71
CA ARG A 32 -40.10 -22.49 -12.79
C ARG A 32 -40.13 -20.96 -12.97
N ALA A 33 -38.97 -20.36 -12.79
CA ALA A 33 -38.48 -19.13 -13.42
C ALA A 33 -39.56 -18.12 -13.90
N ALA A 34 -39.98 -17.24 -12.99
CA ALA A 34 -40.39 -15.90 -13.34
C ALA A 34 -39.14 -15.00 -13.22
N GLY A 35 -38.76 -14.34 -14.32
CA GLY A 35 -37.48 -13.67 -14.49
C GLY A 35 -37.09 -12.73 -13.35
N ALA A 36 -35.90 -12.96 -12.80
CA ALA A 36 -35.19 -11.97 -12.02
C ALA A 36 -35.01 -10.72 -12.90
N SER A 37 -35.50 -9.60 -12.42
CA SER A 37 -35.34 -8.29 -13.04
C SER A 37 -33.88 -8.01 -13.39
N ALA A 38 -33.66 -7.47 -14.58
CA ALA A 38 -32.41 -6.89 -15.08
C ALA A 38 -31.97 -5.64 -14.30
N GLY A 39 -31.81 -5.72 -12.99
CA GLY A 39 -31.29 -4.66 -12.13
C GLY A 39 -30.28 -5.25 -11.15
N GLY A 40 -29.02 -5.34 -11.56
CA GLY A 40 -27.95 -5.75 -10.66
C GLY A 40 -27.74 -4.72 -9.54
N VAL A 41 -27.02 -5.12 -8.49
CA VAL A 41 -26.90 -4.30 -7.27
C VAL A 41 -25.91 -3.15 -7.50
N PRO A 42 -26.28 -1.87 -7.30
CA PRO A 42 -25.34 -0.77 -7.45
C PRO A 42 -24.36 -0.65 -6.27
N ALA A 43 -23.20 -0.04 -6.52
CA ALA A 43 -22.22 0.33 -5.51
C ALA A 43 -22.17 1.86 -5.33
N ARG A 44 -22.07 2.30 -4.08
CA ARG A 44 -21.90 3.71 -3.70
C ARG A 44 -20.42 4.04 -3.69
N VAL A 45 -20.06 5.11 -4.36
CA VAL A 45 -18.67 5.55 -4.53
C VAL A 45 -18.57 7.00 -4.06
N GLY A 46 -17.51 7.32 -3.33
CA GLY A 46 -17.21 8.67 -2.88
C GLY A 46 -15.72 8.91 -2.75
N TRP A 47 -15.33 10.18 -2.61
CA TRP A 47 -13.94 10.52 -2.32
C TRP A 47 -13.58 10.14 -0.88
N LEU A 48 -12.40 9.53 -0.73
CA LEU A 48 -11.85 9.11 0.55
C LEU A 48 -11.60 10.31 1.46
N GLU A 49 -10.99 11.37 0.92
CA GLU A 49 -10.87 12.68 1.56
C GLU A 49 -11.87 13.69 0.95
N PRO A 50 -12.32 14.70 1.71
CA PRO A 50 -13.05 15.82 1.14
C PRO A 50 -12.15 16.61 0.18
N GLY A 51 -12.72 17.16 -0.89
CA GLY A 51 -11.99 18.00 -1.86
C GLY A 51 -12.04 17.53 -3.32
N GLY A 52 -12.62 16.36 -3.57
CA GLY A 52 -12.80 15.84 -4.92
C GLY A 52 -11.48 15.50 -5.62
N LEU A 53 -11.50 15.47 -6.95
CA LEU A 53 -10.31 15.13 -7.75
C LEU A 53 -9.19 16.20 -7.70
N GLY A 54 -9.51 17.44 -7.30
CA GLY A 54 -8.54 18.54 -7.27
C GLY A 54 -7.78 18.70 -8.59
N ALA A 55 -6.45 18.72 -8.53
CA ALA A 55 -5.56 18.85 -9.69
C ALA A 55 -4.93 17.51 -10.13
N ALA A 56 -5.39 16.36 -9.63
CA ALA A 56 -4.86 15.06 -10.04
C ALA A 56 -5.33 14.68 -11.46
N ALA A 57 -4.58 13.79 -12.12
CA ALA A 57 -4.89 13.37 -13.48
C ALA A 57 -6.22 12.62 -13.60
N GLY A 58 -6.55 11.83 -12.58
CA GLY A 58 -7.71 10.96 -12.50
C GLY A 58 -7.60 10.08 -11.25
N SER A 59 -8.61 9.25 -11.02
CA SER A 59 -8.65 8.31 -9.90
C SER A 59 -8.97 6.91 -10.42
N THR A 60 -8.33 5.89 -9.83
CA THR A 60 -8.66 4.48 -10.02
C THR A 60 -9.11 3.87 -8.69
N PHE A 61 -10.19 3.09 -8.70
CA PHE A 61 -10.74 2.48 -7.50
C PHE A 61 -11.33 1.11 -7.81
N GLY A 62 -11.40 0.25 -6.80
CA GLY A 62 -12.00 -1.06 -6.88
C GLY A 62 -13.41 -1.13 -6.30
N ALA A 63 -14.22 -2.02 -6.86
CA ALA A 63 -15.53 -2.37 -6.35
C ALA A 63 -15.65 -3.90 -6.20
N ALA A 64 -16.22 -4.33 -5.08
CA ALA A 64 -16.48 -5.73 -4.78
C ALA A 64 -17.94 -6.09 -5.08
N TRP A 65 -18.16 -7.32 -5.56
CA TRP A 65 -19.49 -7.81 -5.92
C TRP A 65 -19.79 -9.16 -5.28
N PRO A 66 -21.04 -9.40 -4.82
CA PRO A 66 -21.41 -10.70 -4.28
C PRO A 66 -21.36 -11.80 -5.35
N LYS A 67 -21.02 -13.02 -4.91
CA LYS A 67 -20.97 -14.23 -5.75
C LYS A 67 -22.27 -14.44 -6.53
N GLY A 68 -22.15 -14.72 -7.82
CA GLY A 68 -23.26 -15.01 -8.73
C GLY A 68 -24.10 -13.80 -9.17
N VAL A 69 -23.80 -12.58 -8.73
CA VAL A 69 -24.63 -11.39 -9.02
C VAL A 69 -24.34 -10.80 -10.40
N HIS A 70 -23.06 -10.61 -10.75
CA HIS A 70 -22.67 -10.01 -12.03
C HIS A 70 -21.88 -11.02 -12.89
N PRO A 71 -22.32 -11.26 -14.14
CA PRO A 71 -21.58 -12.14 -15.06
C PRO A 71 -20.23 -11.52 -15.42
N GLY A 72 -19.31 -12.36 -15.90
CA GLY A 72 -17.92 -11.99 -16.12
C GLY A 72 -17.67 -10.90 -17.18
N ASP A 73 -18.66 -10.58 -17.99
CA ASP A 73 -18.69 -9.59 -19.08
C ASP A 73 -19.57 -8.37 -18.77
N GLN A 74 -20.06 -8.24 -17.52
CA GLN A 74 -20.88 -7.11 -17.10
C GLN A 74 -20.19 -5.76 -17.33
N VAL A 75 -20.91 -4.83 -17.96
CA VAL A 75 -20.49 -3.44 -18.18
C VAL A 75 -21.13 -2.52 -17.13
N PHE A 76 -20.41 -1.50 -16.70
CA PHE A 76 -20.85 -0.56 -15.66
C PHE A 76 -20.83 0.89 -16.14
N ALA A 77 -21.78 1.66 -15.62
CA ALA A 77 -21.88 3.11 -15.77
C ALA A 77 -21.72 3.80 -14.42
N LEU A 78 -21.18 5.01 -14.42
CA LEU A 78 -21.02 5.85 -13.25
C LEU A 78 -21.92 7.09 -13.38
N THR A 79 -22.68 7.38 -12.33
CA THR A 79 -23.58 8.54 -12.30
C THR A 79 -23.32 9.35 -11.03
N ALA A 80 -23.10 10.65 -11.17
CA ALA A 80 -22.98 11.58 -10.05
C ALA A 80 -24.33 11.75 -9.32
N ALA A 81 -24.29 12.24 -8.09
CA ALA A 81 -25.49 12.41 -7.26
C ALA A 81 -26.55 13.36 -7.86
N ASP A 82 -26.18 14.26 -8.76
CA ASP A 82 -27.07 15.17 -9.49
C ASP A 82 -27.71 14.52 -10.75
N GLY A 83 -27.39 13.25 -11.04
CA GLY A 83 -27.86 12.52 -12.22
C GLY A 83 -26.94 12.64 -13.44
N THR A 84 -25.86 13.43 -13.36
CA THR A 84 -24.89 13.58 -14.45
C THR A 84 -24.14 12.26 -14.68
N SER A 85 -24.11 11.81 -15.93
CA SER A 85 -23.34 10.61 -16.31
C SER A 85 -21.86 10.94 -16.43
N VAL A 86 -20.99 10.13 -15.83
CA VAL A 86 -19.53 10.35 -15.80
C VAL A 86 -18.84 9.22 -16.57
N PRO A 87 -17.89 9.52 -17.48
CA PRO A 87 -17.13 8.49 -18.16
C PRO A 87 -16.35 7.63 -17.16
N VAL A 88 -16.50 6.31 -17.31
CA VAL A 88 -15.82 5.33 -16.48
C VAL A 88 -15.30 4.20 -17.34
N GLN A 89 -14.05 3.81 -17.12
CA GLN A 89 -13.45 2.62 -17.73
C GLN A 89 -13.40 1.52 -16.69
N THR A 90 -13.84 0.31 -17.05
CA THR A 90 -13.95 -0.83 -16.13
C THR A 90 -13.13 -2.01 -16.63
N TRP A 91 -12.47 -2.74 -15.72
CA TRP A 91 -11.86 -4.04 -15.98
C TRP A 91 -11.99 -4.97 -14.77
N THR A 92 -11.88 -6.28 -14.98
CA THR A 92 -11.91 -7.27 -13.91
C THR A 92 -10.56 -7.37 -13.21
N THR A 93 -10.56 -7.45 -11.89
CA THR A 93 -9.36 -7.73 -11.07
C THR A 93 -9.46 -9.03 -10.29
N ALA A 94 -10.67 -9.55 -10.05
CA ALA A 94 -10.86 -10.91 -9.54
C ALA A 94 -12.21 -11.51 -9.97
N ARG A 95 -12.25 -12.84 -10.09
CA ARG A 95 -13.47 -13.62 -10.33
C ARG A 95 -13.73 -14.59 -9.17
N TRP A 96 -15.00 -14.88 -8.94
CA TRP A 96 -15.42 -16.02 -8.13
C TRP A 96 -15.21 -17.32 -8.90
N PRO A 97 -15.18 -18.49 -8.24
CA PRO A 97 -15.01 -19.79 -8.89
C PRO A 97 -16.12 -20.14 -9.90
N ASP A 98 -17.31 -19.54 -9.76
CA ASP A 98 -18.42 -19.68 -10.72
C ASP A 98 -18.28 -18.78 -11.97
N GLY A 99 -17.18 -18.01 -12.07
CA GLY A 99 -16.89 -17.09 -13.17
C GLY A 99 -17.52 -15.70 -13.02
N SER A 100 -18.39 -15.49 -12.03
CA SER A 100 -18.96 -14.17 -11.73
C SER A 100 -17.89 -13.20 -11.23
N LEU A 101 -18.13 -11.89 -11.38
CA LEU A 101 -17.18 -10.86 -10.94
C LEU A 101 -17.08 -10.86 -9.41
N LYS A 102 -15.85 -10.95 -8.87
CA LYS A 102 -15.56 -10.75 -7.44
C LYS A 102 -15.10 -9.32 -7.19
N TRP A 103 -14.14 -8.86 -7.96
CA TRP A 103 -13.67 -7.48 -7.95
C TRP A 103 -13.54 -6.93 -9.38
N THR A 104 -13.95 -5.68 -9.53
CA THR A 104 -13.67 -4.86 -10.71
C THR A 104 -12.91 -3.61 -10.30
N ALA A 105 -12.15 -3.06 -11.24
CA ALA A 105 -11.49 -1.78 -11.10
C ALA A 105 -12.08 -0.78 -12.10
N HIS A 106 -12.08 0.48 -11.68
CA HIS A 106 -12.74 1.57 -12.39
C HIS A 106 -11.84 2.80 -12.41
N ALA A 107 -11.70 3.42 -13.58
CA ALA A 107 -10.93 4.64 -13.76
C ALA A 107 -11.83 5.80 -14.22
N VAL A 108 -11.62 6.97 -13.62
CA VAL A 108 -12.28 8.24 -13.97
C VAL A 108 -11.25 9.34 -14.22
N GLY A 109 -11.52 10.23 -15.17
CA GLY A 109 -10.69 11.41 -15.47
C GLY A 109 -11.22 12.70 -14.83
N PRO A 110 -10.74 13.88 -15.31
CA PRO A 110 -11.11 15.20 -14.80
C PRO A 110 -12.61 15.53 -14.81
N GLU A 111 -13.39 14.85 -15.64
CA GLU A 111 -14.85 15.02 -15.68
C GLU A 111 -15.55 14.64 -14.36
N ALA A 112 -14.89 13.87 -13.48
CA ALA A 112 -15.39 13.54 -12.15
C ALA A 112 -15.19 14.67 -11.10
N ALA A 113 -14.43 15.73 -11.41
CA ALA A 113 -14.01 16.72 -10.41
C ALA A 113 -15.18 17.52 -9.78
N GLY A 114 -16.31 17.65 -10.49
CA GLY A 114 -17.46 18.45 -10.04
C GLY A 114 -18.41 17.76 -9.07
N ALA A 115 -18.21 16.47 -8.76
CA ALA A 115 -19.13 15.68 -7.94
C ALA A 115 -18.40 15.03 -6.75
N GLU A 116 -19.09 14.94 -5.61
CA GLU A 116 -18.54 14.33 -4.39
C GLU A 116 -18.92 12.85 -4.22
N ARG A 117 -20.05 12.44 -4.79
CA ARG A 117 -20.65 11.12 -4.62
C ARG A 117 -21.16 10.61 -5.96
N PHE A 118 -21.02 9.31 -6.14
CA PHE A 118 -21.36 8.61 -7.36
C PHE A 118 -22.05 7.29 -7.06
N THR A 119 -22.80 6.79 -8.04
CA THR A 119 -23.36 5.45 -8.06
C THR A 119 -22.77 4.71 -9.26
N LEU A 120 -22.17 3.56 -9.00
CA LEU A 120 -21.70 2.63 -10.01
C LEU A 120 -22.74 1.51 -10.17
N ALA A 121 -23.28 1.33 -11.37
CA ALA A 121 -24.35 0.37 -11.62
C ALA A 121 -24.18 -0.32 -12.99
N PRO A 122 -24.80 -1.49 -13.22
CA PRO A 122 -24.92 -2.07 -14.54
C PRO A 122 -25.47 -1.06 -15.55
N GLY A 123 -24.75 -0.85 -16.65
CA GLY A 123 -25.15 0.12 -17.66
C GLY A 123 -24.02 0.48 -18.61
N THR A 124 -24.39 1.15 -19.70
CA THR A 124 -23.42 1.64 -20.69
C THR A 124 -22.70 2.88 -20.15
N PRO A 125 -21.35 2.90 -20.08
CA PRO A 125 -20.61 4.06 -19.59
C PRO A 125 -20.80 5.26 -20.52
N ALA A 126 -20.75 6.47 -19.95
CA ALA A 126 -20.73 7.69 -20.74
C ALA A 126 -19.47 7.76 -21.59
N THR A 127 -19.61 8.34 -22.79
CA THR A 127 -18.45 8.62 -23.66
C THR A 127 -17.71 9.83 -23.11
N ALA A 128 -16.40 9.71 -22.95
CA ALA A 128 -15.57 10.83 -22.51
C ALA A 128 -15.51 11.91 -23.59
N ALA A 129 -15.60 13.19 -23.18
CA ALA A 129 -15.53 14.31 -24.12
C ALA A 129 -14.15 14.40 -24.80
N LYS A 130 -13.12 13.90 -24.11
CA LYS A 130 -11.78 13.64 -24.63
C LYS A 130 -11.46 12.19 -24.35
N SER A 131 -10.85 11.49 -25.30
CA SER A 131 -10.32 10.15 -25.06
C SER A 131 -8.81 10.19 -24.90
N VAL A 132 -8.27 9.29 -24.09
CA VAL A 132 -6.84 8.97 -24.18
C VAL A 132 -6.64 8.00 -25.35
N SER A 133 -5.53 8.15 -26.07
CA SER A 133 -5.15 7.25 -27.16
C SER A 133 -3.67 6.92 -27.09
N VAL A 134 -3.33 5.67 -27.43
CA VAL A 134 -1.96 5.19 -27.50
C VAL A 134 -1.62 4.85 -28.95
N THR A 135 -0.44 5.25 -29.41
CA THR A 135 0.09 4.88 -30.73
C THR A 135 1.51 4.38 -30.60
N GLU A 136 1.75 3.17 -31.07
CA GLU A 136 3.05 2.55 -31.11
C GLU A 136 3.67 2.72 -32.50
N SER A 137 4.89 3.27 -32.58
CA SER A 137 5.59 3.44 -33.85
C SER A 137 7.10 3.29 -33.66
N GLY A 138 7.66 2.21 -34.21
CA GLY A 138 9.07 1.89 -34.11
C GLY A 138 9.52 1.82 -32.65
N ARG A 139 10.40 2.76 -32.24
CA ARG A 139 10.98 2.84 -30.89
C ARG A 139 10.20 3.74 -29.92
N ARG A 140 8.99 4.16 -30.28
CA ARG A 140 8.20 5.13 -29.52
C ARG A 140 6.80 4.65 -29.21
N ILE A 141 6.34 5.02 -28.02
CA ILE A 141 4.94 4.97 -27.59
C ILE A 141 4.48 6.42 -27.42
N THR A 142 3.48 6.84 -28.19
CA THR A 142 2.85 8.15 -28.01
C THR A 142 1.56 7.98 -27.26
N VAL A 143 1.38 8.74 -26.17
CA VAL A 143 0.11 8.81 -25.43
C VAL A 143 -0.44 10.23 -25.56
N ASP A 144 -1.68 10.36 -26.01
CA ASP A 144 -2.39 11.64 -26.14
C ASP A 144 -3.62 11.63 -25.24
N THR A 145 -3.70 12.56 -24.28
CA THR A 145 -4.84 12.70 -23.35
C THR A 145 -5.98 13.57 -23.91
N GLY A 146 -5.82 14.15 -25.10
CA GLY A 146 -6.67 15.22 -25.63
C GLY A 146 -6.35 16.62 -25.06
N ILE A 147 -5.32 16.73 -24.21
CA ILE A 147 -4.70 17.99 -23.76
C ILE A 147 -3.17 17.91 -23.90
N VAL A 148 -2.59 16.79 -23.46
CA VAL A 148 -1.15 16.57 -23.44
C VAL A 148 -0.80 15.38 -24.31
N ARG A 149 0.26 15.55 -25.09
CA ARG A 149 0.89 14.48 -25.85
C ARG A 149 2.27 14.16 -25.26
N ALA A 150 2.42 12.96 -24.72
CA ALA A 150 3.68 12.41 -24.23
C ALA A 150 4.27 11.41 -25.24
N VAL A 151 5.58 11.46 -25.44
CA VAL A 151 6.33 10.50 -26.26
C VAL A 151 7.31 9.76 -25.35
N VAL A 152 7.09 8.46 -25.21
CA VAL A 152 7.83 7.53 -24.36
C VAL A 152 8.75 6.68 -25.24
N SER A 153 10.00 6.51 -24.83
CA SER A 153 10.96 5.67 -25.56
C SER A 153 10.82 4.20 -25.17
N ARG A 154 11.12 3.31 -26.11
CA ARG A 154 11.24 1.86 -25.85
C ARG A 154 12.65 1.40 -25.55
N ASP A 155 13.65 2.23 -25.84
CA ASP A 155 15.07 1.98 -25.62
C ASP A 155 15.83 3.29 -25.32
N GLY A 156 17.11 3.17 -24.99
CA GLY A 156 17.99 4.31 -24.77
C GLY A 156 17.83 4.95 -23.38
N GLY A 157 18.30 6.19 -23.24
CA GLY A 157 18.46 6.87 -21.93
C GLY A 157 17.36 7.85 -21.53
N LYS A 158 16.28 7.95 -22.30
CA LYS A 158 15.21 8.93 -22.11
C LYS A 158 13.87 8.23 -21.96
N LEU A 159 13.35 8.12 -20.75
CA LEU A 159 12.04 7.52 -20.48
C LEU A 159 10.94 8.29 -21.23
N VAL A 160 10.95 9.62 -21.10
CA VAL A 160 10.02 10.52 -21.80
C VAL A 160 10.82 11.43 -22.71
N GLU A 161 10.78 11.19 -24.02
CA GLU A 161 11.41 12.08 -25.01
C GLU A 161 10.82 13.48 -24.91
N SER A 162 9.49 13.56 -24.75
CA SER A 162 8.80 14.84 -24.72
C SER A 162 7.39 14.84 -24.17
N VAL A 163 7.00 16.00 -23.65
CA VAL A 163 5.63 16.34 -23.24
C VAL A 163 5.24 17.64 -23.96
N THR A 164 4.17 17.60 -24.74
CA THR A 164 3.70 18.70 -25.58
C THR A 164 2.26 19.06 -25.24
N ARG A 165 1.92 20.35 -25.22
CA ARG A 165 0.56 20.86 -25.06
C ARG A 165 0.31 21.92 -26.14
N ASP A 166 -0.79 21.81 -26.88
CA ASP A 166 -1.16 22.75 -27.95
C ASP A 166 -0.01 23.02 -28.95
N GLY A 167 0.77 21.98 -29.28
CA GLY A 167 1.95 22.07 -30.15
C GLY A 167 3.21 22.66 -29.49
N VAL A 168 3.10 23.21 -28.28
CA VAL A 168 4.22 23.76 -27.51
C VAL A 168 4.90 22.66 -26.69
N ARG A 169 6.21 22.52 -26.86
CA ARG A 169 7.02 21.55 -26.11
C ARG A 169 7.21 22.03 -24.66
N ILE A 170 6.51 21.44 -23.70
CA ILE A 170 6.56 21.86 -22.30
C ILE A 170 7.79 21.29 -21.59
N ALA A 171 8.08 20.00 -21.82
CA ALA A 171 9.25 19.34 -21.26
C ALA A 171 9.85 18.32 -22.24
N THR A 172 11.14 18.04 -22.10
CA THR A 172 11.90 17.03 -22.84
C THR A 172 12.81 16.23 -21.92
N ASP A 173 13.36 15.14 -22.44
CA ASP A 173 14.51 14.44 -21.86
C ASP A 173 14.27 13.95 -20.42
N GLY A 174 13.05 13.49 -20.15
CA GLY A 174 12.67 12.81 -18.92
C GLY A 174 13.50 11.56 -18.73
N ARG A 175 14.37 11.54 -17.72
CA ARG A 175 15.37 10.49 -17.50
C ARG A 175 15.66 10.24 -16.03
N LEU A 176 16.13 9.04 -15.72
CA LEU A 176 16.58 8.66 -14.39
C LEU A 176 18.06 8.99 -14.23
N VAL A 177 18.43 9.49 -13.05
CA VAL A 177 19.82 9.84 -12.70
C VAL A 177 20.20 9.19 -11.38
N LEU A 178 21.41 8.65 -11.33
CA LEU A 178 21.99 8.01 -10.17
C LEU A 178 23.43 8.50 -9.96
N LEU A 179 23.76 8.90 -8.75
CA LEU A 179 25.11 9.19 -8.31
C LEU A 179 25.55 8.10 -7.34
N ARG A 180 26.72 7.53 -7.56
CA ARG A 180 27.30 6.46 -6.74
C ARG A 180 28.68 6.84 -6.24
N GLN A 181 28.96 6.47 -5.00
CA GLN A 181 30.27 6.59 -4.38
C GLN A 181 30.78 5.17 -4.07
N SER A 182 32.10 4.94 -4.19
CA SER A 182 32.70 3.61 -4.02
C SER A 182 33.09 3.26 -2.60
N ASP A 183 33.17 4.27 -1.73
CA ASP A 183 33.70 4.19 -0.38
C ASP A 183 32.99 5.23 0.49
N LEU A 184 33.03 5.07 1.80
CA LEU A 184 32.55 6.06 2.76
C LEU A 184 33.74 6.60 3.56
N ASP A 185 33.70 7.90 3.88
CA ASP A 185 34.61 8.46 4.88
C ASP A 185 33.93 8.37 6.26
N ASP A 186 34.46 7.51 7.13
CA ASP A 186 34.01 7.41 8.53
C ASP A 186 34.63 8.53 9.41
N GLY A 187 35.49 9.39 8.85
CA GLY A 187 36.15 10.52 9.51
C GLY A 187 35.78 11.89 8.94
N ASP A 188 36.76 12.82 8.93
CA ASP A 188 36.61 14.20 8.43
C ASP A 188 37.64 14.57 7.33
N GLN A 189 38.23 13.56 6.67
CA GLN A 189 39.35 13.72 5.72
C GLN A 189 39.00 13.32 4.29
N GLY A 190 37.73 13.07 4.02
CA GLY A 190 37.25 12.40 2.82
C GLY A 190 37.57 13.14 1.52
N ASN A 191 37.96 12.37 0.50
CA ASN A 191 38.24 12.86 -0.85
C ASN A 191 37.53 12.02 -1.93
N GLU A 192 36.47 11.33 -1.52
CA GLU A 192 35.83 10.26 -2.27
C GLU A 192 35.21 10.82 -3.53
N LYS A 193 35.55 10.19 -4.65
CA LYS A 193 34.98 10.53 -5.95
C LYS A 193 33.65 9.81 -6.10
N TRP A 194 32.70 10.49 -6.71
CA TRP A 194 31.44 9.91 -7.13
C TRP A 194 31.36 9.87 -8.66
N GLU A 195 30.47 9.01 -9.13
CA GLU A 195 30.20 8.81 -10.55
C GLU A 195 28.71 8.84 -10.86
N ARG A 196 28.37 9.33 -12.04
CA ARG A 196 27.00 9.40 -12.54
C ARG A 196 26.68 8.19 -13.43
N PHE A 197 25.51 7.62 -13.20
CA PHE A 197 24.82 6.67 -14.05
C PHE A 197 23.53 7.31 -14.54
N ASP A 198 23.08 6.91 -15.73
CA ASP A 198 21.80 7.30 -16.30
C ASP A 198 20.95 6.04 -16.52
N GLY A 199 19.63 6.16 -16.36
CA GLY A 199 18.72 5.05 -16.62
C GLY A 199 18.77 4.65 -18.10
N GLU A 200 18.99 3.36 -18.36
CA GLU A 200 18.91 2.75 -19.69
C GLU A 200 17.71 1.81 -19.76
N ILE A 201 16.85 2.07 -20.73
CA ILE A 201 15.62 1.31 -20.96
C ILE A 201 15.96 -0.01 -21.64
N SER A 202 15.51 -1.11 -21.04
CA SER A 202 15.52 -2.43 -21.66
C SER A 202 14.21 -2.74 -22.38
N ALA A 203 13.08 -2.24 -21.89
CA ALA A 203 11.77 -2.43 -22.50
C ALA A 203 10.78 -1.36 -22.09
N ALA A 204 9.78 -1.10 -22.94
CA ALA A 204 8.57 -0.38 -22.56
C ALA A 204 7.33 -1.06 -23.16
N VAL A 205 6.31 -1.26 -22.33
CA VAL A 205 5.09 -2.02 -22.66
C VAL A 205 3.87 -1.18 -22.30
N VAL A 206 2.86 -1.18 -23.17
CA VAL A 206 1.54 -0.63 -22.88
C VAL A 206 0.77 -1.68 -22.08
N GLU A 207 0.57 -1.44 -20.78
CA GLU A 207 -0.20 -2.32 -19.90
C GLU A 207 -1.70 -2.06 -20.00
N GLN A 208 -2.08 -0.83 -20.34
CA GLN A 208 -3.48 -0.45 -20.55
C GLN A 208 -3.61 0.58 -21.66
N ASP A 209 -4.54 0.34 -22.58
CA ASP A 209 -4.95 1.25 -23.67
C ASP A 209 -6.48 1.30 -23.71
N GLY A 210 -7.08 2.09 -22.82
CA GLY A 210 -8.52 2.30 -22.79
C GLY A 210 -8.88 3.77 -22.98
N PRO A 211 -10.15 4.09 -23.27
CA PRO A 211 -10.56 5.45 -23.65
C PRO A 211 -10.46 6.48 -22.51
N VAL A 212 -10.40 6.04 -21.25
CA VAL A 212 -10.28 6.93 -20.07
C VAL A 212 -8.89 6.89 -19.46
N ARG A 213 -8.23 5.73 -19.42
CA ARG A 213 -6.92 5.55 -18.76
C ARG A 213 -6.00 4.71 -19.63
N ALA A 214 -4.75 5.15 -19.72
CA ALA A 214 -3.64 4.43 -20.33
C ALA A 214 -2.46 4.31 -19.36
N VAL A 215 -1.76 3.18 -19.40
CA VAL A 215 -0.60 2.88 -18.56
C VAL A 215 0.54 2.35 -19.41
N VAL A 216 1.71 2.96 -19.26
CA VAL A 216 2.95 2.51 -19.91
C VAL A 216 3.98 2.15 -18.85
N ARG A 217 4.40 0.89 -18.84
CA ARG A 217 5.51 0.39 -18.01
C ARG A 217 6.82 0.49 -18.78
N ILE A 218 7.88 0.91 -18.11
CA ILE A 218 9.23 1.05 -18.63
C ILE A 218 10.18 0.38 -17.65
N ASP A 219 10.91 -0.63 -18.11
CA ASP A 219 11.89 -1.35 -17.29
C ASP A 219 13.31 -1.09 -17.80
N GLY A 220 14.28 -1.18 -16.90
CA GLY A 220 15.68 -0.97 -17.23
C GLY A 220 16.62 -1.04 -16.04
N LYS A 221 17.84 -0.54 -16.23
CA LYS A 221 18.88 -0.43 -15.19
C LYS A 221 19.63 0.89 -15.32
N HIS A 222 20.33 1.32 -14.28
CA HIS A 222 21.22 2.47 -14.34
C HIS A 222 22.58 2.07 -14.91
N ARG A 223 23.05 2.73 -15.99
CA ARG A 223 24.28 2.38 -16.70
C ARG A 223 25.30 3.52 -16.74
N LYS A 224 26.59 3.14 -16.62
CA LYS A 224 27.77 3.95 -16.94
C LYS A 224 28.84 3.07 -17.58
N GLY A 225 29.19 3.35 -18.83
CA GLY A 225 30.12 2.49 -19.58
C GLY A 225 29.60 1.06 -19.69
N SER A 226 30.39 0.08 -19.24
CA SER A 226 30.01 -1.34 -19.18
C SER A 226 29.25 -1.74 -17.91
N ARG A 227 29.23 -0.88 -16.88
CA ARG A 227 28.59 -1.21 -15.59
C ARG A 227 27.11 -0.84 -15.63
N SER A 228 26.26 -1.79 -15.28
CA SER A 228 24.81 -1.64 -15.17
C SER A 228 24.31 -2.29 -13.88
N TRP A 229 23.49 -1.57 -13.12
CA TRP A 229 22.98 -1.99 -11.80
C TRP A 229 21.75 -1.15 -11.42
N LEU A 230 21.19 -1.39 -10.24
CA LEU A 230 19.98 -0.78 -9.70
C LEU A 230 18.81 -0.84 -10.70
N PRO A 231 18.23 -2.03 -10.95
CA PRO A 231 17.02 -2.20 -11.74
C PRO A 231 15.94 -1.21 -11.37
N PHE A 232 15.25 -0.69 -12.39
CA PHE A 232 14.09 0.14 -12.20
C PHE A 232 12.89 -0.40 -12.98
N SER A 233 11.70 -0.15 -12.42
CA SER A 233 10.44 -0.22 -13.14
C SER A 233 9.67 1.07 -12.94
N VAL A 234 9.33 1.73 -14.03
CA VAL A 234 8.59 3.00 -14.05
C VAL A 234 7.26 2.81 -14.76
N ARG A 235 6.16 3.17 -14.09
CA ARG A 235 4.83 3.24 -14.70
C ARG A 235 4.37 4.67 -14.88
N LEU A 236 3.93 5.01 -16.08
CA LEU A 236 3.34 6.30 -16.42
C LEU A 236 1.84 6.15 -16.61
N TYR A 237 1.07 6.90 -15.83
CA TYR A 237 -0.39 6.87 -15.82
C TYR A 237 -0.95 8.14 -16.45
N PHE A 238 -1.74 7.94 -17.50
CA PHE A 238 -2.40 9.00 -18.26
C PHE A 238 -3.91 8.82 -18.20
N TYR A 239 -4.62 9.94 -18.12
CA TYR A 239 -6.08 9.96 -18.10
C TYR A 239 -6.61 10.92 -19.15
N ALA A 240 -7.73 10.55 -19.76
CA ALA A 240 -8.51 11.35 -20.69
C ALA A 240 -8.78 12.75 -20.13
N GLY A 241 -8.53 13.80 -20.93
CA GLY A 241 -8.76 15.20 -20.55
C GLY A 241 -7.79 15.78 -19.54
N SER A 242 -6.81 15.01 -19.05
CA SER A 242 -5.84 15.46 -18.05
C SER A 242 -4.70 16.31 -18.66
N GLU A 243 -4.31 17.36 -17.95
CA GLU A 243 -3.07 18.12 -18.21
C GLU A 243 -1.83 17.58 -17.47
N SER A 244 -2.02 16.53 -16.67
CA SER A 244 -1.01 15.90 -15.83
C SER A 244 -0.90 14.39 -16.04
N PHE A 245 0.22 13.85 -15.60
CA PHE A 245 0.46 12.40 -15.55
C PHE A 245 1.20 12.04 -14.26
N ARG A 246 0.95 10.81 -13.78
CA ARG A 246 1.61 10.25 -12.60
C ARG A 246 2.70 9.29 -13.03
N MET A 247 3.81 9.28 -12.30
CA MET A 247 4.92 8.35 -12.46
C MET A 247 5.07 7.55 -11.16
N VAL A 248 5.05 6.22 -11.24
CA VAL A 248 5.39 5.32 -10.13
C VAL A 248 6.74 4.71 -10.45
N HIS A 249 7.77 5.09 -9.69
CA HIS A 249 9.17 4.69 -9.91
C HIS A 249 9.62 3.74 -8.81
N THR A 250 9.88 2.50 -9.20
CA THR A 250 10.41 1.44 -8.34
C THR A 250 11.88 1.24 -8.64
N ILE A 251 12.70 1.12 -7.60
CA ILE A 251 14.06 0.59 -7.70
C ILE A 251 14.17 -0.72 -6.93
N THR A 252 15.07 -1.60 -7.36
CA THR A 252 15.47 -2.80 -6.61
C THR A 252 16.97 -2.79 -6.42
N TYR A 253 17.44 -2.90 -5.18
CA TYR A 253 18.87 -2.84 -4.87
C TYR A 253 19.58 -4.14 -5.25
N ASP A 254 20.46 -4.12 -6.26
CA ASP A 254 21.31 -5.26 -6.67
C ASP A 254 22.82 -4.97 -6.52
N GLY A 255 23.18 -3.95 -5.71
CA GLY A 255 24.56 -3.53 -5.46
C GLY A 255 25.28 -4.35 -4.40
N ASP A 256 26.60 -4.14 -4.29
CA ASP A 256 27.41 -4.60 -3.15
C ASP A 256 27.33 -3.55 -2.04
N GLN A 257 26.70 -3.87 -0.90
CA GLN A 257 26.50 -2.88 0.17
C GLN A 257 27.79 -2.31 0.76
N ASN A 258 28.95 -2.94 0.51
CA ASN A 258 30.25 -2.43 0.96
C ASN A 258 30.95 -1.54 -0.07
N LYS A 259 30.38 -1.36 -1.26
CA LYS A 259 30.97 -0.58 -2.35
C LYS A 259 30.00 0.35 -3.04
N ASP A 260 28.71 0.08 -2.98
CA ASP A 260 27.70 0.75 -3.81
C ASP A 260 26.81 1.64 -2.97
N PHE A 261 27.41 2.75 -2.54
CA PHE A 261 26.75 3.78 -1.78
C PHE A 261 26.04 4.74 -2.72
N ILE A 262 24.71 4.75 -2.66
CA ILE A 262 23.88 5.67 -3.44
C ILE A 262 24.07 7.07 -2.86
N ARG A 263 24.71 7.95 -3.62
CA ARG A 263 24.89 9.36 -3.25
C ARG A 263 23.72 10.22 -3.68
N GLY A 264 23.02 9.84 -4.75
CA GLY A 264 21.87 10.60 -5.23
C GLY A 264 21.05 9.78 -6.20
N LEU A 265 19.73 9.81 -6.07
CA LEU A 265 18.80 9.07 -6.92
C LEU A 265 17.67 10.01 -7.32
N GLY A 266 17.35 10.15 -8.61
CA GLY A 266 16.33 11.11 -9.02
C GLY A 266 15.79 10.98 -10.43
N VAL A 267 14.76 11.77 -10.70
CA VAL A 267 14.12 11.94 -12.01
C VAL A 267 14.39 13.35 -12.51
N ARG A 268 14.84 13.49 -13.76
CA ARG A 268 15.21 14.76 -14.36
C ARG A 268 14.45 15.03 -15.65
N PHE A 269 14.01 16.28 -15.82
CA PHE A 269 13.43 16.81 -17.06
C PHE A 269 14.14 18.09 -17.49
N THR A 270 14.09 18.38 -18.79
CA THR A 270 14.50 19.65 -19.38
C THR A 270 13.25 20.46 -19.75
N VAL A 271 13.20 21.73 -19.35
CA VAL A 271 12.06 22.63 -19.57
C VAL A 271 12.54 23.82 -20.42
N PRO A 272 12.07 23.98 -21.67
CA PRO A 272 12.48 25.10 -22.51
C PRO A 272 12.01 26.45 -21.96
N MET A 273 12.91 27.43 -21.86
CA MET A 273 12.68 28.75 -21.26
C MET A 273 12.57 29.83 -22.36
N ARG A 274 11.38 29.97 -22.95
CA ARG A 274 11.13 30.78 -24.16
C ARG A 274 10.93 32.27 -23.92
N ASP A 275 10.41 32.62 -22.76
CA ASP A 275 9.98 33.98 -22.46
C ASP A 275 11.18 34.89 -22.11
N ALA A 276 10.94 36.20 -22.03
CA ALA A 276 11.93 37.13 -21.48
C ALA A 276 12.23 36.77 -20.01
N PRO A 277 13.45 36.98 -19.49
CA PRO A 277 13.80 36.57 -18.12
C PRO A 277 12.86 37.10 -17.02
N TYR A 278 12.24 38.27 -17.21
CA TYR A 278 11.27 38.84 -16.27
C TYR A 278 9.86 38.24 -16.36
N ASP A 279 9.54 37.48 -17.42
CA ASP A 279 8.30 36.73 -17.65
C ASP A 279 8.48 35.21 -17.40
N ARG A 280 9.67 34.79 -16.94
CA ARG A 280 9.96 33.42 -16.49
C ARG A 280 9.76 33.34 -15.00
N HIS A 281 9.07 32.31 -14.53
CA HIS A 281 8.65 32.16 -13.14
C HIS A 281 9.16 30.86 -12.53
N VAL A 282 9.53 30.94 -11.26
CA VAL A 282 9.87 29.82 -10.39
C VAL A 282 8.90 29.83 -9.22
N ARG A 283 8.28 28.68 -8.95
CA ARG A 283 7.41 28.47 -7.79
C ARG A 283 7.86 27.23 -7.05
N ILE A 284 8.03 27.30 -5.73
CA ILE A 284 8.45 26.16 -4.91
C ILE A 284 7.58 26.16 -3.66
N ALA A 285 6.90 25.05 -3.40
CA ALA A 285 6.02 24.90 -2.23
C ALA A 285 6.85 24.69 -0.96
N GLY A 286 6.53 25.47 0.07
CA GLY A 286 7.00 25.26 1.44
C GLY A 286 6.02 24.39 2.22
N GLU A 287 5.80 24.77 3.48
CA GLU A 287 4.84 24.12 4.37
C GLU A 287 3.41 24.64 4.14
N GLY A 288 2.42 23.74 4.21
CA GLY A 288 1.02 24.09 4.00
C GLY A 288 0.75 24.65 2.60
N ALA A 289 0.14 25.83 2.53
CA ALA A 289 -0.13 26.56 1.28
C ALA A 289 0.93 27.62 0.95
N GLY A 290 2.07 27.63 1.64
CA GLY A 290 3.14 28.60 1.44
C GLY A 290 3.97 28.33 0.18
N PHE A 291 4.41 29.39 -0.51
CA PHE A 291 5.21 29.32 -1.73
C PHE A 291 6.32 30.36 -1.78
N LEU A 292 7.46 29.98 -2.36
CA LEU A 292 8.35 30.92 -3.03
C LEU A 292 7.68 31.37 -4.34
N THR A 293 7.53 32.68 -4.56
CA THR A 293 6.92 33.27 -5.76
C THR A 293 7.85 34.28 -6.43
N GLU A 294 8.80 33.79 -7.24
CA GLU A 294 9.80 34.64 -7.91
C GLU A 294 9.77 34.57 -9.43
N ALA A 295 10.29 35.61 -10.09
CA ALA A 295 10.68 35.56 -11.49
C ALA A 295 12.20 35.34 -11.60
N VAL A 296 12.65 34.77 -12.72
CA VAL A 296 14.09 34.60 -12.99
C VAL A 296 14.79 35.96 -12.98
N GLN A 297 14.15 37.02 -13.49
CA GLN A 297 14.61 38.40 -13.35
C GLN A 297 13.55 39.27 -12.65
N GLY A 298 13.72 39.49 -11.34
CA GLY A 298 12.75 40.24 -10.54
C GLY A 298 12.70 41.73 -10.87
N VAL A 299 11.50 42.27 -11.08
CA VAL A 299 11.24 43.72 -11.22
C VAL A 299 10.56 44.32 -10.00
N THR A 300 10.37 43.52 -8.95
CA THR A 300 9.85 43.92 -7.64
C THR A 300 10.99 44.16 -6.64
N GLY A 301 10.75 44.97 -5.60
CA GLY A 301 11.75 45.26 -4.56
C GLY A 301 12.97 46.06 -5.03
N LEU A 302 12.99 46.53 -6.28
CA LEU A 302 14.06 47.35 -6.83
C LEU A 302 14.05 48.78 -6.25
N ARG A 303 15.19 49.48 -6.37
CA ARG A 303 15.32 50.90 -5.95
C ARG A 303 14.41 51.86 -6.76
N ARG A 304 13.93 51.43 -7.92
CA ARG A 304 13.03 52.18 -8.80
C ARG A 304 11.83 51.29 -9.11
N ASP A 305 10.65 51.89 -9.16
CA ASP A 305 9.40 51.19 -9.41
C ASP A 305 9.10 51.17 -10.91
N PRO A 306 8.98 50.01 -11.57
CA PRO A 306 8.58 49.94 -12.98
C PRO A 306 7.11 50.34 -13.19
N GLY A 307 6.31 50.33 -12.13
CA GLY A 307 4.87 50.57 -12.14
C GLY A 307 4.13 49.49 -11.35
N ALA A 308 3.09 49.87 -10.62
CA ALA A 308 2.31 48.94 -9.79
C ALA A 308 1.71 47.78 -10.59
N ALA A 309 1.20 48.04 -11.81
CA ALA A 309 0.66 47.01 -12.69
C ALA A 309 1.73 45.98 -13.11
N VAL A 310 2.96 46.43 -13.42
CA VAL A 310 4.08 45.57 -13.79
C VAL A 310 4.47 44.67 -12.62
N ARG A 311 4.62 45.23 -11.42
CA ARG A 311 4.95 44.47 -10.20
C ARG A 311 3.87 43.44 -9.87
N ALA A 312 2.60 43.82 -9.95
CA ALA A 312 1.48 42.93 -9.69
C ALA A 312 1.42 41.76 -10.68
N ALA A 313 1.60 42.03 -11.98
CA ALA A 313 1.64 41.01 -13.02
C ALA A 313 2.74 39.98 -12.76
N GLN A 314 3.96 40.43 -12.45
CA GLN A 314 5.08 39.52 -12.19
C GLN A 314 4.85 38.60 -10.98
N VAL A 315 4.31 39.14 -9.88
CA VAL A 315 4.00 38.33 -8.70
C VAL A 315 2.95 37.26 -9.02
N LYS A 316 1.93 37.62 -9.81
CA LYS A 316 0.89 36.69 -10.27
C LYS A 316 1.38 35.66 -11.30
N GLY A 317 2.55 35.86 -11.91
CA GLY A 317 3.05 35.00 -12.97
C GLY A 317 2.47 35.34 -14.36
N GLU A 318 1.92 36.54 -14.52
CA GLU A 318 1.31 37.01 -15.76
C GLU A 318 2.35 37.66 -16.67
N LYS A 319 2.02 37.84 -17.96
CA LYS A 319 2.86 38.60 -18.89
C LYS A 319 2.91 40.05 -18.47
N LEU A 320 4.12 40.58 -18.29
CA LEU A 320 4.30 41.97 -17.92
C LEU A 320 3.83 42.89 -19.07
N PRO A 321 3.34 44.11 -18.75
CA PRO A 321 3.06 45.14 -19.76
C PRO A 321 4.28 45.40 -20.66
N ASP A 322 4.05 45.99 -21.84
CA ASP A 322 5.14 46.38 -22.75
C ASP A 322 6.21 47.21 -22.00
N PRO A 323 7.51 46.84 -22.03
CA PRO A 323 8.58 47.60 -21.39
C PRO A 323 8.65 49.09 -21.74
N ALA A 324 8.08 49.51 -22.88
CA ALA A 324 7.93 50.92 -23.24
C ALA A 324 6.97 51.69 -22.32
N THR A 325 6.06 51.00 -21.63
CA THR A 325 5.09 51.57 -20.68
C THR A 325 5.62 51.67 -19.25
N TRP A 326 6.77 51.05 -18.96
CA TRP A 326 7.36 51.06 -17.62
C TRP A 326 8.09 52.38 -17.37
N ASP A 327 8.37 52.66 -16.09
CA ASP A 327 9.33 53.71 -15.75
C ASP A 327 10.69 53.41 -16.40
N GLN A 328 11.13 54.31 -17.30
CA GLN A 328 12.35 54.13 -18.08
C GLN A 328 13.61 54.07 -17.21
N ARG A 329 13.55 54.54 -15.95
CA ARG A 329 14.66 54.37 -15.00
C ARG A 329 14.88 52.89 -14.65
N VAL A 330 13.86 52.04 -14.78
CA VAL A 330 13.96 50.58 -14.65
C VAL A 330 14.34 49.94 -15.97
N THR A 331 13.58 50.16 -17.05
CA THR A 331 13.78 49.47 -18.34
C THR A 331 15.21 49.63 -18.88
N THR A 332 15.77 50.84 -18.81
CA THR A 332 17.15 51.14 -19.27
C THR A 332 18.27 50.54 -18.40
N ARG A 333 17.91 49.91 -17.28
CA ARG A 333 18.84 49.33 -16.29
C ARG A 333 18.61 47.85 -16.03
N MET A 334 17.72 47.19 -16.78
CA MET A 334 17.42 45.76 -16.60
C MET A 334 18.66 44.86 -16.73
N GLN A 335 19.66 45.26 -17.52
CA GLN A 335 20.95 44.57 -17.63
C GLN A 335 21.74 44.50 -16.30
N TYR A 336 21.43 45.36 -15.32
CA TYR A 336 22.05 45.35 -14.00
C TYR A 336 21.22 44.59 -12.95
N VAL A 337 20.01 44.14 -13.30
CA VAL A 337 19.16 43.30 -12.44
C VAL A 337 19.56 41.84 -12.65
N PRO A 338 20.04 41.12 -11.60
CA PRO A 338 20.49 39.74 -11.75
C PRO A 338 19.40 38.81 -12.26
N THR A 339 19.81 37.84 -13.07
CA THR A 339 18.99 36.67 -13.42
C THR A 339 19.36 35.49 -12.50
N TRP A 340 18.36 34.87 -11.90
CA TRP A 340 18.48 33.74 -10.97
C TRP A 340 18.17 32.44 -11.70
N GLY A 341 19.21 31.73 -12.15
CA GLY A 341 19.08 30.50 -12.93
C GLY A 341 18.94 29.23 -12.09
N ASP A 342 19.44 29.22 -10.85
CA ASP A 342 19.55 28.01 -10.05
C ASP A 342 18.80 28.13 -8.71
N TYR A 343 18.04 27.09 -8.34
CA TYR A 343 17.31 26.99 -7.07
C TYR A 343 17.43 25.59 -6.49
N THR A 344 17.59 25.47 -5.18
CA THR A 344 17.50 24.18 -4.47
C THR A 344 16.68 24.28 -3.21
N LEU A 345 15.71 23.37 -3.08
CA LEU A 345 15.07 23.02 -1.82
C LEU A 345 15.59 21.67 -1.36
N ALA A 346 16.25 21.61 -0.21
CA ALA A 346 16.79 20.39 0.38
C ALA A 346 16.09 20.10 1.71
N GLN A 347 15.43 18.94 1.82
CA GLN A 347 14.78 18.42 3.02
C GLN A 347 15.60 17.24 3.50
N LEU A 348 16.58 17.52 4.36
CA LEU A 348 17.58 16.54 4.81
C LEU A 348 17.17 15.80 6.09
N SER A 349 16.10 16.25 6.76
CA SER A 349 15.44 15.58 7.88
C SER A 349 13.92 15.66 7.71
N ALA A 350 13.15 14.93 8.52
CA ALA A 350 11.69 15.03 8.55
C ALA A 350 11.16 16.38 9.06
N ASP A 351 12.01 17.24 9.64
CA ASP A 351 11.59 18.45 10.37
C ASP A 351 12.23 19.75 9.89
N GLY A 352 13.08 19.72 8.87
CA GLY A 352 13.72 20.92 8.34
C GLY A 352 14.05 20.85 6.85
N PHE A 353 13.69 21.91 6.12
CA PHE A 353 14.21 22.18 4.79
C PHE A 353 14.90 23.53 4.69
N GLY A 354 15.94 23.57 3.86
CA GLY A 354 16.60 24.80 3.42
C GLY A 354 16.25 25.11 1.96
N LEU A 355 16.03 26.39 1.65
CA LEU A 355 15.85 26.89 0.29
C LEU A 355 16.95 27.89 -0.04
N ARG A 356 17.59 27.73 -1.19
CA ARG A 356 18.64 28.63 -1.67
C ARG A 356 18.55 28.85 -3.17
N LYS A 357 19.09 29.97 -3.64
CA LYS A 357 19.17 30.31 -5.06
C LYS A 357 20.51 30.90 -5.45
N ARG A 358 20.80 30.90 -6.73
CA ARG A 358 22.02 31.49 -7.31
C ARG A 358 21.76 31.97 -8.73
N THR A 359 22.56 32.95 -9.16
CA THR A 359 22.54 33.44 -10.54
C THR A 359 22.90 32.35 -11.55
N LYS A 360 24.10 31.78 -11.44
CA LYS A 360 24.60 30.64 -12.24
C LYS A 360 25.79 29.96 -11.57
N ALA A 361 26.21 28.79 -12.09
CA ALA A 361 27.44 28.12 -11.69
C ALA A 361 28.67 29.05 -11.67
N GLY A 362 29.56 28.85 -10.70
CA GLY A 362 30.73 29.71 -10.46
C GLY A 362 30.48 30.89 -9.51
N HIS A 363 29.24 31.12 -9.07
CA HIS A 363 28.90 32.12 -8.05
C HIS A 363 28.46 31.48 -6.73
N ALA A 364 28.36 32.28 -5.67
CA ALA A 364 27.85 31.85 -4.38
C ALA A 364 26.32 31.62 -4.42
N TRP A 365 25.87 30.64 -3.64
CA TRP A 365 24.46 30.50 -3.30
C TRP A 365 24.07 31.51 -2.24
N ILE A 366 22.84 32.01 -2.30
CA ILE A 366 22.24 32.81 -1.23
C ILE A 366 21.06 32.07 -0.61
N PRO A 367 20.86 32.16 0.72
CA PRO A 367 19.64 31.67 1.35
C PRO A 367 18.41 32.39 0.77
N ALA A 368 17.34 31.63 0.52
CA ALA A 368 16.08 32.12 0.00
C ALA A 368 14.87 31.71 0.87
N GLY A 369 15.15 31.14 2.06
CA GLY A 369 14.16 30.75 3.04
C GLY A 369 14.40 29.34 3.59
N GLY A 370 13.45 28.86 4.37
CA GLY A 370 13.43 27.53 4.96
C GLY A 370 12.16 27.34 5.77
N GLY A 371 11.95 26.15 6.27
CA GLY A 371 10.79 25.79 7.07
C GLY A 371 10.91 24.37 7.58
N ARG A 372 9.80 23.79 8.06
CA ARG A 372 9.85 22.44 8.63
C ARG A 372 9.66 21.36 7.58
N ARG A 373 8.48 21.32 6.95
CA ARG A 373 8.05 20.21 6.08
C ARG A 373 7.57 20.73 4.74
N ALA A 374 8.46 20.70 3.75
CA ALA A 374 8.13 21.10 2.39
C ALA A 374 7.13 20.13 1.76
N SER A 375 6.20 20.66 0.98
CA SER A 375 5.18 19.86 0.29
C SER A 375 5.73 19.03 -0.89
N GLY A 376 7.01 19.19 -1.25
CA GLY A 376 7.65 18.41 -2.32
C GLY A 376 7.25 18.80 -3.73
N PHE A 377 6.82 20.05 -3.94
CA PHE A 377 6.27 20.54 -5.21
C PHE A 377 6.99 21.79 -5.72
N GLY A 378 7.13 21.90 -7.04
CA GLY A 378 7.61 23.11 -7.70
C GLY A 378 7.11 23.28 -9.14
N TYR A 379 7.41 24.44 -9.70
CA TYR A 379 7.15 24.82 -11.08
C TYR A 379 8.29 25.68 -11.63
N VAL A 380 8.63 25.46 -12.91
CA VAL A 380 9.48 26.35 -13.69
C VAL A 380 8.92 26.51 -15.10
N GLY A 381 8.95 27.74 -15.62
CA GLY A 381 8.51 28.06 -16.97
C GLY A 381 8.27 29.55 -17.11
N GLY A 382 7.29 29.94 -17.92
CA GLY A 382 6.91 31.33 -18.09
C GLY A 382 5.49 31.48 -18.59
N VAL A 383 5.21 32.61 -19.24
CA VAL A 383 3.88 32.94 -19.78
C VAL A 383 3.55 32.16 -21.05
N SER A 384 4.55 31.53 -21.68
CA SER A 384 4.40 30.64 -22.83
C SER A 384 4.47 29.15 -22.48
N GLY A 385 4.30 28.79 -21.19
CA GLY A 385 4.22 27.42 -20.70
C GLY A 385 5.33 27.02 -19.73
N GLY A 386 5.12 25.88 -19.07
CA GLY A 386 6.06 25.38 -18.07
C GLY A 386 5.63 24.07 -17.42
N LEU A 387 6.55 23.45 -16.70
CA LEU A 387 6.34 22.17 -16.03
C LEU A 387 6.14 22.42 -14.53
N SER A 388 5.01 21.94 -13.98
CA SER A 388 4.92 21.67 -12.55
C SER A 388 5.31 20.24 -12.28
N PHE A 389 5.89 19.98 -11.12
CA PHE A 389 6.46 18.70 -10.76
C PHE A 389 6.43 18.50 -9.25
N GLY A 390 6.22 17.28 -8.79
CA GLY A 390 6.29 16.99 -7.36
C GLY A 390 6.53 15.52 -7.03
N LEU A 391 7.01 15.30 -5.81
CA LEU A 391 7.29 14.00 -5.20
C LEU A 391 6.37 13.83 -4.00
N ARG A 392 5.52 12.79 -4.04
CA ARG A 392 4.66 12.42 -2.91
C ARG A 392 5.52 12.00 -1.72
N ASP A 393 5.04 12.30 -0.51
CA ASP A 393 5.69 11.95 0.76
C ASP A 393 7.12 12.52 0.90
N PHE A 394 7.38 13.69 0.31
CA PHE A 394 8.71 14.29 0.18
C PHE A 394 9.48 14.42 1.50
N TRP A 395 8.85 14.93 2.56
CA TRP A 395 9.52 15.06 3.87
C TRP A 395 9.45 13.77 4.69
N GLN A 396 8.41 12.95 4.49
CA GLN A 396 8.31 11.64 5.14
C GLN A 396 9.37 10.67 4.62
N LYS A 397 9.79 10.79 3.35
CA LYS A 397 10.82 9.96 2.70
C LYS A 397 12.17 10.69 2.56
N HIS A 398 12.48 11.58 3.49
CA HIS A 398 13.78 12.27 3.53
C HIS A 398 14.95 11.26 3.56
N PRO A 399 16.16 11.65 3.12
CA PRO A 399 16.55 12.96 2.58
C PRO A 399 16.12 13.13 1.11
N ALA A 400 15.34 14.18 0.84
CA ALA A 400 14.82 14.49 -0.49
C ALA A 400 15.23 15.90 -0.94
N GLN A 401 15.31 16.13 -2.26
CA GLN A 401 15.72 17.42 -2.81
C GLN A 401 15.03 17.76 -4.12
N LEU A 402 14.79 19.05 -4.34
CA LEU A 402 14.28 19.62 -5.59
C LEU A 402 15.28 20.62 -6.13
N ASP A 403 15.72 20.41 -7.36
CA ASP A 403 16.65 21.30 -8.07
C ASP A 403 16.03 21.90 -9.33
N ILE A 404 16.24 23.20 -9.53
CA ILE A 404 16.11 23.89 -10.81
C ILE A 404 17.50 24.43 -11.17
N ARG A 405 17.97 24.23 -12.39
CA ARG A 405 19.25 24.72 -12.88
C ARG A 405 19.10 25.39 -14.24
N GLY A 406 19.81 26.49 -14.47
CA GLY A 406 19.87 27.12 -15.79
C GLY A 406 18.61 27.87 -16.26
N ALA A 407 17.66 28.21 -15.38
CA ALA A 407 16.41 28.90 -15.76
C ALA A 407 16.60 30.28 -16.45
N ALA A 408 17.79 30.86 -16.32
CA ALA A 408 18.21 32.10 -17.00
C ALA A 408 18.68 31.89 -18.46
N GLY A 409 18.99 30.65 -18.87
CA GLY A 409 19.39 30.29 -20.24
C GLY A 409 18.19 29.87 -21.11
N ASP A 410 18.44 29.11 -22.16
CA ASP A 410 17.38 28.68 -23.10
C ASP A 410 16.52 27.51 -22.60
N ALA A 411 17.01 26.79 -21.57
CA ALA A 411 16.30 25.68 -20.94
C ALA A 411 16.71 25.53 -19.48
N ALA A 412 15.77 25.15 -18.62
CA ALA A 412 16.01 24.76 -17.24
C ALA A 412 16.11 23.23 -17.14
N GLU A 413 16.99 22.72 -16.27
CA GLU A 413 16.90 21.34 -15.79
C GLU A 413 16.18 21.31 -14.45
N VAL A 414 15.15 20.47 -14.36
CA VAL A 414 14.44 20.16 -13.12
C VAL A 414 14.86 18.77 -12.66
N THR A 415 15.29 18.61 -11.41
CA THR A 415 15.56 17.29 -10.81
C THR A 415 14.79 17.11 -9.51
N LEU A 416 14.00 16.04 -9.44
CA LEU A 416 13.40 15.53 -8.21
C LEU A 416 14.29 14.40 -7.69
N TRP A 417 15.01 14.66 -6.61
CA TRP A 417 15.87 13.69 -5.94
C TRP A 417 15.07 12.94 -4.88
N LEU A 418 14.92 11.64 -5.10
CA LEU A 418 14.40 10.67 -4.14
C LEU A 418 15.39 10.41 -3.00
N TRP A 419 16.68 10.50 -3.31
CA TRP A 419 17.77 10.60 -2.35
C TRP A 419 18.62 11.83 -2.68
N SER A 420 18.73 12.76 -1.75
CA SER A 420 19.44 14.02 -1.96
C SER A 420 20.96 13.84 -2.08
N PRO A 421 21.64 14.46 -3.07
CA PRO A 421 23.09 14.49 -3.17
C PRO A 421 23.80 15.31 -2.07
N GLU A 422 23.03 16.03 -1.24
CA GLU A 422 23.53 16.78 -0.08
C GLU A 422 23.40 16.03 1.23
N ALA A 423 22.73 14.88 1.24
CA ALA A 423 22.80 13.95 2.36
C ALA A 423 24.13 13.19 2.35
N GLN A 424 24.40 12.49 3.45
CA GLN A 424 25.42 11.45 3.42
C GLN A 424 25.04 10.39 2.36
N PRO A 425 26.01 9.71 1.73
CA PRO A 425 25.70 8.59 0.87
C PRO A 425 24.95 7.51 1.66
N MET A 426 24.00 6.85 1.00
CA MET A 426 23.19 5.80 1.58
C MET A 426 24.07 4.60 1.99
N ASP A 427 24.13 4.32 3.28
CA ASP A 427 24.81 3.16 3.85
C ASP A 427 23.80 2.06 4.18
N LEU A 428 23.91 0.93 3.50
CA LEU A 428 23.07 -0.26 3.70
C LEU A 428 23.89 -1.45 4.21
N ARG A 429 25.10 -1.20 4.71
CA ARG A 429 25.90 -2.23 5.40
C ARG A 429 25.15 -2.72 6.63
N PHE A 430 25.50 -3.94 7.04
CA PHE A 430 24.95 -4.52 8.24
C PHE A 430 25.44 -3.75 9.48
N TYR A 431 24.57 -3.56 10.47
CA TYR A 431 24.81 -2.59 11.55
C TYR A 431 25.83 -3.02 12.61
N HIS A 432 26.25 -4.29 12.65
CA HIS A 432 27.27 -4.80 13.57
C HIS A 432 28.15 -5.89 12.93
N ASP A 433 29.23 -6.29 13.60
CA ASP A 433 30.23 -7.23 13.07
C ASP A 433 29.94 -8.73 13.30
N GLY A 434 28.85 -9.04 14.00
CA GLY A 434 28.40 -10.42 14.28
C GLY A 434 28.54 -10.81 15.75
N MET A 435 29.28 -10.03 16.55
CA MET A 435 29.51 -10.31 17.99
C MET A 435 30.07 -11.71 18.29
N GLY A 436 30.77 -12.32 17.33
CA GLY A 436 31.35 -13.67 17.44
C GLY A 436 30.34 -14.82 17.35
N GLN A 437 29.15 -14.60 16.78
CA GLN A 437 28.10 -15.61 16.62
C GLN A 437 28.31 -16.46 15.35
N ASP A 438 29.33 -17.31 15.35
CA ASP A 438 29.76 -18.09 14.18
C ASP A 438 29.00 -19.41 14.01
N THR A 439 28.30 -19.89 15.05
CA THR A 439 27.56 -21.15 15.05
C THR A 439 26.08 -20.97 15.42
N TYR A 440 25.21 -21.91 15.01
CA TYR A 440 23.78 -21.85 15.34
C TYR A 440 23.50 -21.79 16.85
N PRO A 441 24.19 -22.55 17.73
CA PRO A 441 24.01 -22.37 19.17
C PRO A 441 24.32 -20.96 19.66
N GLU A 442 25.43 -20.34 19.22
CA GLU A 442 25.78 -18.97 19.62
C GLU A 442 24.76 -17.93 19.11
N GLN A 443 24.25 -18.13 17.90
CA GLN A 443 23.19 -17.30 17.32
C GLN A 443 21.89 -17.40 18.11
N LEU A 444 21.53 -18.60 18.58
CA LEU A 444 20.36 -18.80 19.45
C LEU A 444 20.55 -18.18 20.83
N GLU A 445 21.77 -18.13 21.37
CA GLU A 445 22.05 -17.36 22.58
C GLU A 445 21.87 -15.85 22.35
N GLY A 446 22.29 -15.33 21.20
CA GLY A 446 22.01 -13.95 20.78
C GLY A 446 20.51 -13.65 20.69
N LEU A 447 19.74 -14.57 20.09
CA LEU A 447 18.28 -14.50 20.01
C LEU A 447 17.63 -14.48 21.40
N ASN A 448 18.13 -15.26 22.35
CA ASN A 448 17.58 -15.34 23.71
C ASN A 448 17.73 -14.04 24.52
N ILE A 449 18.61 -13.11 24.10
CA ILE A 449 18.83 -11.84 24.82
C ILE A 449 18.41 -10.60 24.03
N THR A 450 18.60 -10.57 22.71
CA THR A 450 18.24 -9.40 21.85
C THR A 450 16.99 -9.62 21.02
N TYR A 451 16.45 -10.84 21.00
CA TYR A 451 15.38 -11.25 20.11
C TYR A 451 15.71 -11.18 18.61
N GLU A 452 16.99 -11.03 18.22
CA GLU A 452 17.47 -11.14 16.83
C GLU A 452 18.03 -12.54 16.55
N ASP A 453 17.60 -13.15 15.44
CA ASP A 453 18.20 -14.37 14.92
C ASP A 453 19.30 -14.02 13.91
N HIS A 454 20.53 -13.81 14.37
CA HIS A 454 21.66 -13.43 13.51
C HIS A 454 22.24 -14.62 12.72
N GLU A 455 22.68 -14.40 11.47
CA GLU A 455 23.54 -15.35 10.73
C GLU A 455 24.47 -14.58 9.77
N PRO A 456 25.77 -14.88 9.72
CA PRO A 456 26.71 -14.20 8.84
C PRO A 456 26.25 -14.18 7.37
N GLY A 457 26.19 -12.98 6.79
CA GLY A 457 25.78 -12.77 5.40
C GLY A 457 24.26 -12.74 5.14
N PHE A 458 23.41 -12.93 6.15
CA PHE A 458 21.95 -12.82 6.02
C PHE A 458 21.41 -11.40 6.17
N GLY A 459 22.14 -10.55 6.90
CA GLY A 459 21.89 -9.12 7.01
C GLY A 459 22.28 -8.36 5.74
N THR A 460 21.55 -8.56 4.63
CA THR A 460 21.88 -7.96 3.32
C THR A 460 20.68 -7.27 2.68
N PRO A 461 20.87 -6.07 2.08
CA PRO A 461 19.85 -5.37 1.32
C PRO A 461 19.69 -5.89 -0.12
N TYR A 462 20.50 -6.87 -0.57
CA TYR A 462 20.45 -7.35 -1.95
C TYR A 462 19.07 -7.93 -2.27
N GLY A 463 18.34 -7.26 -3.14
CA GLY A 463 17.00 -7.63 -3.59
C GLY A 463 15.86 -6.85 -2.96
N ILE A 464 16.09 -5.97 -1.97
CA ILE A 464 15.01 -5.11 -1.43
C ILE A 464 14.60 -4.07 -2.48
N ALA A 465 13.36 -3.61 -2.42
CA ALA A 465 12.84 -2.60 -3.35
C ALA A 465 12.26 -1.38 -2.64
N ARG A 466 12.09 -0.29 -3.38
CA ARG A 466 11.36 0.89 -2.90
C ARG A 466 10.65 1.60 -4.05
N THR A 467 9.40 1.97 -3.80
CA THR A 467 8.53 2.66 -4.75
C THR A 467 8.26 4.12 -4.34
N SER A 468 8.42 5.03 -5.31
CA SER A 468 8.18 6.47 -5.16
C SER A 468 7.17 6.96 -6.19
N GLU A 469 6.25 7.84 -5.78
CA GLU A 469 5.22 8.41 -6.66
C GLU A 469 5.52 9.88 -6.97
N LEU A 470 5.55 10.22 -8.25
CA LEU A 470 5.80 11.57 -8.76
C LEU A 470 4.63 12.02 -9.64
N MET A 471 4.41 13.33 -9.71
CA MET A 471 3.38 13.93 -10.55
C MET A 471 3.93 15.10 -11.36
N PHE A 472 3.45 15.23 -12.59
CA PHE A 472 3.90 16.26 -13.53
C PHE A 472 2.71 16.91 -14.24
N TRP A 473 2.71 18.24 -14.36
CA TRP A 473 1.68 19.01 -15.08
C TRP A 473 2.31 19.79 -16.22
N ALA A 474 1.75 19.64 -17.42
CA ALA A 474 2.14 20.41 -18.59
C ALA A 474 1.28 21.68 -18.68
N ASN A 475 1.74 22.78 -18.08
CA ASN A 475 0.95 24.01 -17.98
C ASN A 475 1.13 24.86 -19.24
N ALA A 476 0.02 25.42 -19.74
CA ALA A 476 0.01 26.33 -20.89
C ALA A 476 0.68 27.68 -20.59
N ALA A 477 0.69 28.10 -19.32
CA ALA A 477 1.35 29.28 -18.80
C ALA A 477 1.68 29.05 -17.32
N THR A 478 2.28 30.04 -16.67
CA THR A 478 2.52 30.00 -15.22
C THR A 478 1.18 29.85 -14.48
N PRO A 479 1.00 28.81 -13.64
CA PRO A 479 -0.28 28.59 -12.97
C PRO A 479 -0.60 29.69 -11.97
N THR A 480 -1.90 29.92 -11.75
CA THR A 480 -2.37 30.82 -10.71
C THR A 480 -2.01 30.29 -9.32
N ALA A 481 -2.00 31.16 -8.31
CA ALA A 481 -1.73 30.75 -6.93
C ALA A 481 -2.67 29.63 -6.44
N ALA A 482 -3.97 29.71 -6.77
CA ALA A 482 -4.95 28.68 -6.43
C ALA A 482 -4.64 27.34 -7.11
N ALA A 483 -4.26 27.36 -8.39
CA ALA A 483 -3.86 26.16 -9.11
C ALA A 483 -2.58 25.54 -8.53
N LEU A 484 -1.57 26.34 -8.17
CA LEU A 484 -0.35 25.86 -7.52
C LEU A 484 -0.65 25.17 -6.17
N VAL A 485 -1.53 25.77 -5.35
CA VAL A 485 -1.96 25.16 -4.08
C VAL A 485 -2.69 23.84 -4.33
N ALA A 486 -3.58 23.78 -5.33
CA ALA A 486 -4.30 22.55 -5.67
C ALA A 486 -3.36 21.45 -6.20
N GLN A 487 -2.38 21.80 -7.04
CA GLN A 487 -1.35 20.88 -7.53
C GLN A 487 -0.48 20.35 -6.38
N ALA A 488 -0.01 21.22 -5.47
CA ALA A 488 0.75 20.81 -4.30
C ALA A 488 -0.06 19.92 -3.35
N ALA A 489 -1.36 20.20 -3.17
CA ALA A 489 -2.26 19.35 -2.38
C ALA A 489 -2.43 17.96 -3.01
N ALA A 490 -2.59 17.87 -4.33
CA ALA A 490 -2.69 16.61 -5.05
C ALA A 490 -1.40 15.76 -4.96
N VAL A 491 -0.22 16.39 -4.88
CA VAL A 491 1.04 15.67 -4.60
C VAL A 491 1.06 15.08 -3.19
N ARG A 492 0.63 15.86 -2.19
CA ARG A 492 0.66 15.44 -0.78
C ARG A 492 -0.33 14.33 -0.47
N VAL A 493 -1.55 14.47 -0.96
CA VAL A 493 -2.64 13.51 -0.75
C VAL A 493 -3.31 13.28 -2.10
N PRO A 494 -2.88 12.26 -2.86
CA PRO A 494 -3.51 11.92 -4.13
C PRO A 494 -4.99 11.56 -3.91
N PRO A 495 -5.92 12.26 -4.57
CA PRO A 495 -7.35 11.98 -4.44
C PRO A 495 -7.69 10.54 -4.81
N GLN A 496 -8.44 9.88 -3.93
CA GLN A 496 -8.82 8.48 -4.07
C GLN A 496 -10.33 8.35 -3.98
N LEU A 497 -10.95 7.74 -4.99
CA LEU A 497 -12.33 7.23 -4.86
C LEU A 497 -12.33 5.89 -4.13
N ALA A 498 -13.39 5.63 -3.37
CA ALA A 498 -13.59 4.36 -2.68
C ALA A 498 -15.07 3.98 -2.66
N VAL A 499 -15.33 2.67 -2.61
CA VAL A 499 -16.67 2.13 -2.36
C VAL A 499 -17.02 2.18 -0.87
N SER A 500 -18.31 2.18 -0.54
CA SER A 500 -18.73 2.23 0.86
C SER A 500 -18.44 0.91 1.62
N PRO A 501 -18.14 0.97 2.94
CA PRO A 501 -17.95 -0.21 3.77
C PRO A 501 -19.10 -1.22 3.69
N GLU A 502 -20.35 -0.75 3.61
CA GLU A 502 -21.51 -1.64 3.56
C GLU A 502 -21.56 -2.43 2.24
N ASP A 503 -21.09 -1.84 1.13
CA ASP A 503 -21.04 -2.54 -0.15
C ASP A 503 -19.94 -3.62 -0.15
N LEU A 504 -18.82 -3.37 0.52
CA LEU A 504 -17.75 -4.36 0.75
C LEU A 504 -18.24 -5.53 1.63
N VAL A 505 -18.93 -5.22 2.72
CA VAL A 505 -19.53 -6.24 3.62
C VAL A 505 -20.56 -7.08 2.86
N ARG A 506 -21.44 -6.43 2.09
CA ARG A 506 -22.47 -7.12 1.29
C ARG A 506 -21.87 -8.07 0.26
N ALA A 507 -20.70 -7.75 -0.28
CA ALA A 507 -19.98 -8.61 -1.22
C ALA A 507 -19.40 -9.89 -0.58
N ARG A 508 -19.27 -9.92 0.76
CA ARG A 508 -18.69 -11.04 1.53
C ARG A 508 -17.27 -11.44 1.08
N VAL A 509 -16.52 -10.48 0.55
CA VAL A 509 -15.10 -10.67 0.21
C VAL A 509 -14.26 -10.94 1.47
N PHE A 510 -13.04 -11.47 1.30
CA PHE A 510 -12.13 -11.79 2.40
C PHE A 510 -12.77 -12.68 3.49
N GLY A 511 -13.54 -13.68 3.05
CA GLY A 511 -14.16 -14.70 3.90
C GLY A 511 -15.32 -14.21 4.74
N GLY A 512 -15.80 -12.98 4.52
CA GLY A 512 -16.86 -12.37 5.34
C GLY A 512 -16.45 -12.16 6.79
N LEU A 513 -15.15 -11.95 7.04
CA LEU A 513 -14.55 -11.85 8.38
C LEU A 513 -14.63 -10.44 9.01
N PHE A 514 -15.47 -9.56 8.47
CA PHE A 514 -15.65 -8.20 8.96
C PHE A 514 -17.10 -7.74 8.79
N SER A 515 -17.51 -6.78 9.62
CA SER A 515 -18.83 -6.15 9.63
C SER A 515 -18.67 -4.64 9.78
N PRO A 516 -19.66 -3.80 9.41
CA PRO A 516 -19.57 -2.36 9.64
C PRO A 516 -19.32 -2.05 11.12
N VAL A 517 -18.70 -0.89 11.38
CA VAL A 517 -18.54 -0.38 12.75
C VAL A 517 -19.92 -0.26 13.41
N ASP A 518 -20.05 -0.85 14.59
CA ASP A 518 -21.30 -0.85 15.35
C ASP A 518 -21.05 -0.45 16.80
N ARG A 519 -21.68 0.64 17.23
CA ARG A 519 -21.57 1.21 18.58
C ARG A 519 -22.91 1.18 19.32
N SER A 520 -23.85 0.34 18.86
CA SER A 520 -25.24 0.30 19.34
C SER A 520 -25.42 -0.17 20.79
N THR A 521 -24.44 -0.89 21.35
CA THR A 521 -24.44 -1.31 22.76
C THR A 521 -23.16 -0.82 23.47
N PRO A 522 -23.19 -0.64 24.81
CA PRO A 522 -22.00 -0.23 25.56
C PRO A 522 -20.79 -1.17 25.36
N ALA A 523 -21.03 -2.48 25.33
CA ALA A 523 -19.96 -3.46 25.09
C ALA A 523 -19.34 -3.33 23.69
N ARG A 524 -20.15 -3.10 22.66
CA ARG A 524 -19.67 -2.87 21.29
C ARG A 524 -18.92 -1.56 21.17
N ALA A 525 -19.49 -0.48 21.72
CA ALA A 525 -18.86 0.84 21.75
C ALA A 525 -17.48 0.80 22.41
N ARG A 526 -17.33 0.08 23.53
CA ARG A 526 -16.05 -0.10 24.24
C ARG A 526 -14.98 -0.73 23.34
N ILE A 527 -15.32 -1.78 22.60
CA ILE A 527 -14.36 -2.43 21.69
C ILE A 527 -13.95 -1.48 20.56
N GLU A 528 -14.91 -0.79 19.95
CA GLU A 528 -14.63 0.18 18.89
C GLU A 528 -13.80 1.38 19.41
N ASP A 529 -14.02 1.83 20.64
CA ASP A 529 -13.19 2.86 21.30
C ASP A 529 -11.75 2.40 21.50
N HIS A 530 -11.54 1.14 21.90
CA HIS A 530 -10.19 0.59 22.02
C HIS A 530 -9.49 0.49 20.64
N LEU A 531 -10.21 0.10 19.59
CA LEU A 531 -9.67 0.07 18.23
C LEU A 531 -9.25 1.47 17.75
N ASP A 532 -10.10 2.47 18.00
CA ASP A 532 -9.82 3.88 17.68
C ASP A 532 -8.64 4.43 18.48
N TYR A 533 -8.54 4.08 19.77
CA TYR A 533 -7.42 4.43 20.64
C TYR A 533 -6.10 3.84 20.10
N LEU A 534 -6.09 2.53 19.83
CA LEU A 534 -4.90 1.82 19.34
C LEU A 534 -4.43 2.39 18.02
N PHE A 535 -5.32 2.58 17.04
CA PHE A 535 -4.94 3.20 15.77
C PHE A 535 -4.35 4.61 15.98
N THR A 536 -5.01 5.43 16.80
CA THR A 536 -4.54 6.79 17.09
C THR A 536 -3.18 6.77 17.77
N TYR A 537 -2.93 5.82 18.67
CA TYR A 537 -1.63 5.65 19.32
C TYR A 537 -0.51 5.42 18.29
N TYR A 538 -0.64 4.46 17.37
CA TYR A 538 0.41 4.20 16.35
C TYR A 538 0.59 5.36 15.38
N LYS A 539 -0.50 5.99 14.94
CA LYS A 539 -0.44 7.19 14.11
C LYS A 539 0.32 8.33 14.81
N ASP A 540 0.04 8.55 16.09
CA ASP A 540 0.71 9.58 16.88
C ASP A 540 2.17 9.19 17.19
N GLN A 541 2.48 7.90 17.38
CA GLN A 541 3.86 7.43 17.58
C GLN A 541 4.71 7.61 16.32
N ALA A 542 4.17 7.34 15.13
CA ALA A 542 4.90 7.58 13.87
C ALA A 542 5.38 9.04 13.77
N GLU A 543 4.51 10.00 14.13
CA GLU A 543 4.88 11.41 14.23
C GLU A 543 5.89 11.64 15.37
N GLN A 544 5.56 11.26 16.61
CA GLN A 544 6.40 11.53 17.80
C GLN A 544 7.82 10.95 17.69
N ARG A 545 7.95 9.77 17.09
CA ARG A 545 9.21 9.01 16.99
C ARG A 545 9.91 9.19 15.66
N ARG A 546 9.31 9.96 14.75
CA ARG A 546 9.83 10.24 13.40
C ARG A 546 10.13 8.96 12.63
N TRP A 547 9.15 8.07 12.54
CA TRP A 547 9.22 6.89 11.67
C TRP A 547 9.07 7.31 10.19
N TYR A 548 10.09 8.04 9.75
CA TYR A 548 10.22 8.70 8.46
C TYR A 548 11.63 8.44 7.95
N GLY A 549 11.76 8.28 6.65
CA GLY A 549 13.02 7.95 6.00
C GLY A 549 12.76 7.33 4.64
N PHE A 550 13.75 7.42 3.75
CA PHE A 550 13.64 6.85 2.41
C PHE A 550 13.29 5.37 2.47
N TRP A 551 13.97 4.59 3.33
CA TRP A 551 13.69 3.17 3.53
C TRP A 551 12.63 2.91 4.60
N ASP A 552 12.51 3.76 5.62
CA ASP A 552 11.75 3.44 6.83
C ASP A 552 10.26 3.84 6.78
N TYR A 553 9.92 4.91 6.05
CA TYR A 553 8.56 5.45 6.09
C TYR A 553 7.53 4.44 5.61
N GLY A 554 6.61 4.10 6.52
CA GLY A 554 5.49 3.17 6.32
C GLY A 554 5.46 2.08 7.37
N ASP A 555 6.61 1.70 7.93
CA ASP A 555 6.68 0.72 9.01
C ASP A 555 6.42 1.32 10.40
N ILE A 556 6.27 0.43 11.38
CA ILE A 556 6.14 0.72 12.80
C ILE A 556 7.17 -0.11 13.60
N MET A 557 7.43 0.24 14.85
CA MET A 557 8.33 -0.57 15.70
C MET A 557 7.56 -1.64 16.49
N HIS A 558 8.27 -2.66 16.97
CA HIS A 558 7.70 -3.90 17.52
C HIS A 558 7.42 -3.84 19.03
N THR A 559 8.36 -3.35 19.85
CA THR A 559 8.20 -3.30 21.31
C THR A 559 8.82 -2.06 21.96
N TYR A 560 8.22 -1.64 23.08
CA TYR A 560 8.60 -0.45 23.82
C TYR A 560 9.60 -0.72 24.95
N ASP A 561 10.47 0.25 25.23
CA ASP A 561 11.39 0.31 26.36
C ASP A 561 10.85 1.30 27.39
N GLU A 562 10.41 0.79 28.54
CA GLU A 562 9.78 1.60 29.58
C GLU A 562 10.76 2.45 30.38
N ASP A 563 12.04 2.09 30.42
CA ASP A 563 13.07 2.82 31.14
C ASP A 563 13.60 4.00 30.31
N ARG A 564 13.74 3.80 29.00
CA ARG A 564 14.21 4.83 28.06
C ARG A 564 13.10 5.68 27.44
N HIS A 565 11.84 5.33 27.69
CA HIS A 565 10.66 5.99 27.11
C HIS A 565 10.74 6.09 25.58
N GLN A 566 11.15 4.98 24.94
CA GLN A 566 11.38 4.89 23.51
C GLN A 566 11.08 3.47 23.02
N TRP A 567 10.71 3.31 21.75
CA TRP A 567 10.66 2.00 21.12
C TRP A 567 12.07 1.40 21.05
N ARG A 568 12.20 0.08 21.10
CA ARG A 568 13.49 -0.62 21.17
C ARG A 568 14.22 -0.65 19.82
N TYR A 569 14.44 0.52 19.24
CA TYR A 569 15.02 0.74 17.90
C TYR A 569 16.43 0.14 17.73
N ASP A 570 17.13 -0.11 18.83
CA ASP A 570 18.52 -0.57 18.89
C ASP A 570 18.68 -1.97 19.52
N VAL A 571 17.58 -2.71 19.76
CA VAL A 571 17.62 -4.03 20.40
C VAL A 571 17.04 -5.08 19.47
N GLY A 572 17.89 -5.60 18.57
CA GLY A 572 17.62 -6.78 17.75
C GLY A 572 16.20 -6.83 17.17
N GLY A 573 15.48 -7.91 17.47
CA GLY A 573 14.11 -8.13 17.00
C GLY A 573 13.03 -7.26 17.65
N TYR A 574 13.35 -6.24 18.44
CA TYR A 574 12.33 -5.36 19.02
C TYR A 574 12.18 -4.01 18.30
N ALA A 575 13.00 -3.77 17.27
CA ALA A 575 13.01 -2.55 16.48
C ALA A 575 11.90 -2.52 15.41
N TRP A 576 12.22 -2.47 14.11
CA TRP A 576 11.20 -2.44 13.04
C TRP A 576 10.38 -3.72 13.00
N ASP A 577 9.06 -3.59 12.85
CA ASP A 577 8.09 -4.67 13.05
C ASP A 577 7.93 -5.59 11.84
N ASN A 578 8.20 -5.11 10.62
CA ASN A 578 8.18 -5.93 9.40
C ASN A 578 6.97 -6.88 9.30
N SER A 579 5.76 -6.41 9.59
CA SER A 579 4.51 -7.21 9.53
C SER A 579 4.41 -8.40 10.52
N GLU A 580 5.14 -8.42 11.63
CA GLU A 580 5.05 -9.49 12.62
C GLU A 580 3.65 -9.55 13.26
N LEU A 581 3.01 -10.73 13.22
CA LEU A 581 1.63 -10.95 13.68
C LEU A 581 0.56 -10.08 12.99
N SER A 582 0.79 -9.70 11.74
CA SER A 582 -0.21 -9.15 10.80
C SER A 582 -0.81 -7.77 11.14
N PRO A 583 -0.04 -6.72 11.53
CA PRO A 583 -0.57 -5.36 11.64
C PRO A 583 -1.18 -4.86 10.31
N ASP A 584 -0.66 -5.31 9.16
CA ASP A 584 -1.23 -5.03 7.84
C ASP A 584 -2.70 -5.46 7.75
N LEU A 585 -3.03 -6.68 8.21
CA LEU A 585 -4.41 -7.16 8.20
C LEU A 585 -5.27 -6.39 9.19
N TRP A 586 -4.77 -6.10 10.39
CA TRP A 586 -5.51 -5.29 11.36
C TRP A 586 -5.93 -3.94 10.75
N LEU A 587 -4.97 -3.21 10.17
CA LEU A 587 -5.22 -1.89 9.59
C LEU A 587 -6.14 -1.96 8.38
N TRP A 588 -5.94 -2.92 7.48
CA TRP A 588 -6.83 -3.09 6.33
C TRP A 588 -8.25 -3.46 6.75
N TYR A 589 -8.41 -4.38 7.70
CA TYR A 589 -9.74 -4.73 8.22
C TYR A 589 -10.37 -3.54 8.97
N ALA A 590 -9.60 -2.73 9.70
CA ALA A 590 -10.10 -1.50 10.30
C ALA A 590 -10.61 -0.51 9.23
N TYR A 591 -9.91 -0.38 8.10
CA TYR A 591 -10.39 0.43 6.98
C TYR A 591 -11.67 -0.15 6.33
N LEU A 592 -11.68 -1.45 6.02
CA LEU A 592 -12.80 -2.10 5.33
C LEU A 592 -14.14 -1.92 6.07
N ARG A 593 -14.10 -1.78 7.39
CA ARG A 593 -15.29 -1.58 8.24
C ARG A 593 -15.69 -0.11 8.42
N SER A 594 -14.71 0.79 8.39
CA SER A 594 -14.88 2.19 8.80
C SER A 594 -14.93 3.18 7.63
N GLY A 595 -14.28 2.85 6.51
CA GLY A 595 -14.10 3.76 5.37
C GLY A 595 -13.21 4.99 5.68
N ARG A 596 -12.51 5.00 6.82
CA ARG A 596 -11.74 6.15 7.29
C ARG A 596 -10.48 6.40 6.45
N SER A 597 -10.31 7.64 6.00
CA SER A 597 -9.16 8.05 5.18
C SER A 597 -7.82 7.97 5.92
N ASP A 598 -7.78 8.33 7.20
CA ASP A 598 -6.55 8.27 7.98
C ASP A 598 -6.06 6.83 8.19
N VAL A 599 -6.96 5.88 8.40
CA VAL A 599 -6.63 4.44 8.43
C VAL A 599 -6.15 3.96 7.07
N PHE A 600 -6.83 4.33 5.98
CA PHE A 600 -6.41 3.98 4.62
C PHE A 600 -5.00 4.46 4.31
N ARG A 601 -4.67 5.72 4.60
CA ARG A 601 -3.35 6.29 4.28
C ARG A 601 -2.23 5.67 5.12
N PHE A 602 -2.53 5.32 6.36
CA PHE A 602 -1.57 4.61 7.22
C PHE A 602 -1.32 3.18 6.70
N ALA A 603 -2.39 2.45 6.35
CA ALA A 603 -2.29 1.11 5.78
C ALA A 603 -1.64 1.10 4.38
N GLU A 604 -1.88 2.13 3.55
CA GLU A 604 -1.23 2.34 2.27
C GLU A 604 0.28 2.53 2.43
N ALA A 605 0.71 3.37 3.39
CA ALA A 605 2.12 3.58 3.68
C ALA A 605 2.79 2.27 4.15
N MET A 606 2.14 1.52 5.05
CA MET A 606 2.62 0.21 5.50
C MET A 606 2.74 -0.77 4.34
N THR A 607 1.71 -0.89 3.48
CA THR A 607 1.74 -1.79 2.32
C THR A 607 2.88 -1.43 1.34
N ARG A 608 3.12 -0.13 1.12
CA ARG A 608 4.21 0.38 0.28
C ARG A 608 5.61 0.24 0.90
N HIS A 609 5.66 -0.10 2.18
CA HIS A 609 6.89 -0.42 2.89
C HIS A 609 7.10 -1.93 2.95
N THR A 610 6.21 -2.64 3.64
CA THR A 610 6.37 -4.05 4.01
C THR A 610 6.35 -4.97 2.79
N GLY A 611 5.66 -4.60 1.71
CA GLY A 611 5.67 -5.35 0.45
C GLY A 611 6.90 -5.09 -0.43
N GLU A 612 7.71 -4.07 -0.12
CA GLU A 612 8.80 -3.59 -0.96
C GLU A 612 10.17 -3.74 -0.26
N VAL A 613 10.32 -3.12 0.92
CA VAL A 613 11.59 -3.02 1.66
C VAL A 613 11.88 -4.29 2.45
N ASP A 614 10.85 -4.87 3.07
CA ASP A 614 10.99 -6.02 3.97
C ASP A 614 10.98 -7.36 3.20
N VAL A 615 10.92 -7.31 1.86
CA VAL A 615 10.81 -8.47 0.96
C VAL A 615 11.92 -8.43 -0.08
N TYR A 616 12.45 -9.60 -0.40
CA TYR A 616 13.41 -9.77 -1.49
C TYR A 616 12.68 -10.01 -2.83
N HIS A 617 13.05 -9.24 -3.85
CA HIS A 617 12.51 -9.32 -5.21
C HIS A 617 13.52 -9.90 -6.22
N LEU A 618 14.76 -10.15 -5.78
CA LEU A 618 15.85 -10.70 -6.56
C LEU A 618 16.68 -11.68 -5.75
N GLY A 619 17.52 -12.45 -6.45
CA GLY A 619 18.46 -13.36 -5.82
C GLY A 619 17.80 -14.62 -5.25
N LYS A 620 18.59 -15.37 -4.48
CA LYS A 620 18.22 -16.70 -3.99
C LYS A 620 17.09 -16.71 -2.95
N TRP A 621 16.74 -15.55 -2.41
CA TRP A 621 15.66 -15.38 -1.43
C TRP A 621 14.47 -14.60 -1.99
N ALA A 622 14.43 -14.37 -3.31
CA ALA A 622 13.29 -13.73 -3.95
C ALA A 622 11.97 -14.43 -3.54
N GLY A 623 11.00 -13.66 -3.06
CA GLY A 623 9.74 -14.16 -2.54
C GLY A 623 9.71 -14.42 -1.03
N LEU A 624 10.82 -14.26 -0.31
CA LEU A 624 10.87 -14.26 1.16
C LEU A 624 10.93 -12.83 1.70
N GLY A 625 10.35 -12.62 2.88
CA GLY A 625 10.56 -11.39 3.66
C GLY A 625 11.43 -11.64 4.89
N THR A 626 11.96 -10.56 5.47
CA THR A 626 12.83 -10.61 6.64
C THR A 626 12.04 -10.34 7.90
N ARG A 627 12.20 -11.20 8.92
CA ARG A 627 11.65 -10.99 10.26
C ARG A 627 12.09 -9.62 10.83
N HIS A 628 11.24 -9.06 11.68
CA HIS A 628 11.46 -7.82 12.45
C HIS A 628 12.87 -7.69 13.06
N GLY A 629 13.45 -6.48 13.00
CA GLY A 629 14.87 -6.26 13.33
C GLY A 629 15.32 -4.79 13.32
N VAL A 630 16.56 -4.52 13.72
CA VAL A 630 17.14 -3.15 13.76
C VAL A 630 17.20 -2.51 12.38
N GLN A 631 17.54 -3.30 11.37
CA GLN A 631 17.39 -2.93 9.97
C GLN A 631 16.32 -3.84 9.35
N HIS A 632 15.55 -3.33 8.38
CA HIS A 632 14.49 -4.07 7.69
C HIS A 632 14.93 -5.39 7.06
N PHE A 633 16.24 -5.59 6.85
CA PHE A 633 16.84 -6.77 6.27
C PHE A 633 17.87 -7.47 7.19
N ALA A 634 17.90 -7.11 8.48
CA ALA A 634 18.91 -7.59 9.44
C ALA A 634 18.80 -9.08 9.80
N ASP A 635 17.61 -9.51 10.22
CA ASP A 635 17.38 -10.83 10.81
C ASP A 635 17.56 -11.98 9.79
N SER A 636 18.06 -13.12 10.22
CA SER A 636 18.33 -14.28 9.34
C SER A 636 17.13 -15.17 9.07
N ALA A 637 15.99 -14.95 9.76
CA ALA A 637 14.74 -15.61 9.46
C ALA A 637 14.08 -14.99 8.23
N LYS A 638 14.47 -15.47 7.04
CA LYS A 638 13.83 -15.12 5.77
C LYS A 638 12.65 -16.08 5.53
N GLN A 639 11.41 -15.58 5.56
CA GLN A 639 10.21 -16.42 5.65
C GLN A 639 9.03 -15.90 4.81
N GLN A 640 8.14 -16.82 4.43
CA GLN A 640 6.91 -16.55 3.68
C GLN A 640 5.91 -15.69 4.46
N ARG A 641 5.93 -15.81 5.79
CA ARG A 641 4.98 -15.13 6.69
C ARG A 641 5.06 -13.60 6.65
N ILE A 642 6.16 -13.06 6.13
CA ILE A 642 6.41 -11.62 5.97
C ILE A 642 6.03 -11.16 4.55
N SER A 643 6.48 -11.89 3.53
CA SER A 643 6.23 -11.54 2.12
C SER A 643 4.79 -11.77 1.66
N THR A 644 4.04 -12.61 2.38
CA THR A 644 2.69 -13.08 2.05
C THR A 644 1.79 -12.08 1.31
N ALA A 645 1.14 -12.56 0.24
CA ALA A 645 0.20 -11.78 -0.55
C ALA A 645 -1.04 -11.33 0.27
N VAL A 646 -1.35 -12.01 1.38
CA VAL A 646 -2.54 -11.72 2.18
C VAL A 646 -2.57 -10.27 2.68
N TYR A 647 -1.41 -9.69 2.96
CA TYR A 647 -1.27 -8.31 3.43
C TYR A 647 -1.48 -7.27 2.32
N ARG A 648 -1.26 -7.66 1.06
CA ARG A 648 -1.29 -6.78 -0.11
C ARG A 648 -2.62 -6.83 -0.87
N ARG A 649 -3.36 -7.94 -0.74
CA ARG A 649 -4.67 -8.15 -1.37
C ARG A 649 -5.66 -7.00 -1.12
N PRO A 650 -5.87 -6.49 0.12
CA PRO A 650 -6.83 -5.41 0.34
C PRO A 650 -6.47 -4.15 -0.45
N TYR A 651 -5.23 -3.68 -0.37
CA TYR A 651 -4.79 -2.50 -1.12
C TYR A 651 -4.96 -2.68 -2.63
N TYR A 652 -4.50 -3.81 -3.18
CA TYR A 652 -4.62 -4.09 -4.60
C TYR A 652 -6.07 -4.07 -5.07
N PHE A 653 -6.97 -4.77 -4.36
CA PHE A 653 -8.36 -4.85 -4.78
C PHE A 653 -9.11 -3.53 -4.60
N LEU A 654 -8.71 -2.67 -3.64
CA LEU A 654 -9.29 -1.35 -3.45
C LEU A 654 -8.80 -0.29 -4.45
N THR A 655 -7.59 -0.43 -4.99
CA THR A 655 -6.92 0.62 -5.79
C THR A 655 -6.55 0.22 -7.22
N ALA A 656 -6.52 -1.08 -7.50
CA ALA A 656 -6.00 -1.69 -8.72
C ALA A 656 -4.56 -1.30 -9.06
N ASP A 657 -3.71 -1.12 -8.02
CA ASP A 657 -2.31 -0.75 -8.20
C ASP A 657 -1.49 -1.86 -8.89
N GLU A 658 -0.95 -1.57 -10.07
CA GLU A 658 -0.22 -2.56 -10.88
C GLU A 658 1.11 -2.97 -10.23
N ARG A 659 1.79 -2.09 -9.48
CA ARG A 659 3.02 -2.46 -8.77
C ARG A 659 2.73 -3.50 -7.69
N VAL A 660 1.71 -3.30 -6.86
CA VAL A 660 1.29 -4.32 -5.89
C VAL A 660 0.77 -5.58 -6.57
N GLY A 661 0.18 -5.43 -7.76
CA GLY A 661 -0.14 -6.56 -8.64
C GLY A 661 1.09 -7.40 -9.04
N ASP A 662 2.22 -6.76 -9.37
CA ASP A 662 3.50 -7.46 -9.62
C ASP A 662 3.98 -8.15 -8.36
N LEU A 663 4.02 -7.44 -7.21
CA LEU A 663 4.49 -7.98 -5.94
C LEU A 663 3.80 -9.29 -5.57
N MET A 664 2.47 -9.34 -5.73
CA MET A 664 1.71 -10.57 -5.44
C MET A 664 1.94 -11.67 -6.48
N HIS A 665 2.22 -11.31 -7.74
CA HIS A 665 2.52 -12.28 -8.79
C HIS A 665 3.91 -12.92 -8.60
N ASP A 666 4.89 -12.15 -8.14
CA ASP A 666 6.26 -12.61 -7.88
C ASP A 666 6.30 -13.70 -6.79
N LEU A 667 5.28 -13.79 -5.94
CA LEU A 667 5.17 -14.78 -4.86
C LEU A 667 4.60 -16.14 -5.29
N VAL A 668 4.09 -16.28 -6.52
CA VAL A 668 3.37 -17.51 -6.93
C VAL A 668 4.27 -18.75 -6.90
N ASP A 669 5.56 -18.57 -7.17
CA ASP A 669 6.56 -19.64 -7.18
C ASP A 669 7.49 -19.56 -5.94
N SER A 670 7.06 -18.87 -4.87
CA SER A 670 7.88 -18.75 -3.67
C SER A 670 8.03 -20.07 -2.91
N ASP A 671 7.29 -21.12 -3.28
CA ASP A 671 7.52 -22.48 -2.76
C ASP A 671 8.90 -23.05 -3.17
N GLU A 672 9.49 -22.53 -4.26
CA GLU A 672 10.85 -22.90 -4.68
C GLU A 672 11.94 -22.46 -3.68
N THR A 673 11.66 -21.48 -2.82
CA THR A 673 12.66 -20.98 -1.85
C THR A 673 13.07 -22.02 -0.82
N PHE A 674 12.22 -23.04 -0.59
CA PHE A 674 12.51 -24.15 0.32
C PHE A 674 13.60 -25.09 -0.22
N LEU A 675 13.96 -25.01 -1.51
CA LEU A 675 15.16 -25.66 -2.07
C LEU A 675 16.45 -25.00 -1.58
N VAL A 676 16.38 -23.71 -1.22
CA VAL A 676 17.54 -22.87 -0.90
C VAL A 676 17.68 -22.66 0.59
N LEU A 677 16.55 -22.54 1.31
CA LEU A 677 16.54 -22.20 2.72
C LEU A 677 15.51 -23.01 3.51
N ASP A 678 15.98 -23.69 4.54
CA ASP A 678 15.13 -24.26 5.58
C ASP A 678 14.88 -23.22 6.67
N PRO A 679 13.62 -22.78 6.91
CA PRO A 679 13.32 -21.75 7.89
C PRO A 679 13.55 -22.21 9.34
N ILE A 680 13.64 -23.52 9.60
CA ILE A 680 13.88 -24.08 10.94
C ILE A 680 15.28 -24.68 11.12
N ARG A 681 16.23 -24.40 10.20
CA ARG A 681 17.59 -25.00 10.17
C ARG A 681 18.37 -24.95 11.49
N LYS A 682 18.12 -23.94 12.33
CA LYS A 682 18.83 -23.75 13.61
C LYS A 682 18.23 -24.54 14.77
N ILE A 683 16.95 -24.90 14.67
CA ILE A 683 16.19 -25.60 15.73
C ILE A 683 15.78 -27.02 15.31
N ARG A 684 16.13 -27.43 14.10
CA ARG A 684 15.88 -28.78 13.60
C ARG A 684 16.72 -29.79 14.37
N THR A 685 16.10 -30.90 14.77
CA THR A 685 16.75 -31.97 15.54
C THR A 685 17.20 -33.15 14.69
N GLU A 686 16.60 -33.31 13.53
CA GLU A 686 16.81 -34.40 12.59
C GLU A 686 17.63 -33.95 11.38
N PRO A 687 18.44 -34.84 10.76
CA PRO A 687 19.12 -34.54 9.51
C PRO A 687 18.10 -34.21 8.42
N TYR A 688 18.27 -33.07 7.76
CA TYR A 688 17.44 -32.66 6.63
C TYR A 688 18.32 -32.02 5.56
N THR A 689 18.03 -32.37 4.32
CA THR A 689 18.59 -31.74 3.13
C THR A 689 17.41 -31.48 2.22
N PRO A 690 17.23 -30.25 1.71
CA PRO A 690 16.14 -29.95 0.79
C PRO A 690 16.11 -30.93 -0.38
N ASP A 691 14.97 -31.61 -0.54
CA ASP A 691 14.66 -32.49 -1.66
C ASP A 691 13.43 -31.94 -2.38
N ARG A 692 13.53 -31.77 -3.70
CA ARG A 692 12.44 -31.28 -4.55
C ARG A 692 11.14 -32.06 -4.37
N HIS A 693 11.22 -33.34 -4.02
CA HIS A 693 10.06 -34.21 -3.84
C HIS A 693 9.63 -34.37 -2.36
N ALA A 694 10.33 -33.72 -1.43
CA ALA A 694 10.09 -33.84 0.01
C ALA A 694 10.52 -32.60 0.80
N LEU A 695 10.04 -31.42 0.41
CA LEU A 695 10.33 -30.15 1.09
C LEU A 695 9.53 -30.04 2.40
N SER A 696 10.22 -29.85 3.53
CA SER A 696 9.60 -29.63 4.84
C SER A 696 8.93 -28.26 4.90
N ILE A 697 7.59 -28.20 4.85
CA ILE A 697 6.82 -26.94 4.91
C ILE A 697 5.80 -27.01 6.05
N GLY A 698 5.78 -25.97 6.90
CA GLY A 698 4.80 -25.85 7.99
C GLY A 698 3.40 -25.50 7.48
N PHE A 699 2.36 -26.12 8.06
CA PHE A 699 0.96 -25.87 7.69
C PHE A 699 0.39 -24.54 8.23
N GLY A 700 1.21 -23.81 8.99
CA GLY A 700 0.88 -22.50 9.54
C GLY A 700 1.52 -21.36 8.76
N THR A 701 2.63 -20.84 9.31
CA THR A 701 3.36 -19.65 8.82
C THR A 701 3.79 -19.73 7.35
N ASP A 702 4.17 -20.91 6.88
CA ASP A 702 4.67 -21.09 5.52
C ASP A 702 3.51 -21.30 4.54
N TRP A 703 2.68 -22.32 4.78
CA TRP A 703 1.58 -22.66 3.88
C TRP A 703 0.55 -21.53 3.76
N SER A 704 0.29 -20.73 4.81
CA SER A 704 -0.63 -19.59 4.70
C SER A 704 -0.13 -18.56 3.69
N GLY A 705 1.18 -18.30 3.64
CA GLY A 705 1.79 -17.40 2.66
C GLY A 705 1.70 -17.93 1.24
N LEU A 706 2.00 -19.22 1.04
CA LEU A 706 1.90 -19.88 -0.27
C LEU A 706 0.45 -19.93 -0.76
N ALA A 707 -0.48 -20.33 0.10
CA ALA A 707 -1.91 -20.37 -0.20
C ALA A 707 -2.45 -18.98 -0.57
N ALA A 708 -1.99 -17.92 0.11
CA ALA A 708 -2.37 -16.55 -0.24
C ALA A 708 -1.91 -16.15 -1.64
N ALA A 709 -0.66 -16.48 -2.02
CA ALA A 709 -0.14 -16.18 -3.35
C ALA A 709 -0.93 -16.95 -4.43
N TRP A 710 -1.15 -18.25 -4.23
CA TRP A 710 -1.90 -19.07 -5.17
C TRP A 710 -3.37 -18.63 -5.30
N LEU A 711 -4.04 -18.33 -4.19
CA LEU A 711 -5.43 -17.86 -4.22
C LEU A 711 -5.54 -16.55 -4.99
N THR A 712 -4.60 -15.64 -4.76
CA THR A 712 -4.55 -14.35 -5.43
C THR A 712 -4.37 -14.50 -6.94
N GLU A 713 -3.43 -15.34 -7.38
CA GLU A 713 -3.19 -15.57 -8.81
C GLU A 713 -4.38 -16.28 -9.49
N TRP A 714 -5.01 -17.23 -8.80
CA TRP A 714 -6.20 -17.92 -9.30
C TRP A 714 -7.37 -16.94 -9.49
N GLU A 715 -7.69 -16.14 -8.46
CA GLU A 715 -8.78 -15.18 -8.51
C GLU A 715 -8.58 -14.11 -9.59
N ARG A 716 -7.33 -13.64 -9.75
CA ARG A 716 -6.95 -12.65 -10.77
C ARG A 716 -6.99 -13.21 -12.19
N GLY A 717 -7.00 -14.53 -12.36
CA GLY A 717 -6.85 -15.18 -13.67
C GLY A 717 -5.50 -14.86 -14.32
N GLY A 718 -4.45 -14.74 -13.50
CA GLY A 718 -3.10 -14.42 -13.98
C GLY A 718 -2.46 -15.54 -14.80
N PRO A 719 -1.28 -15.31 -15.39
CA PRO A 719 -0.61 -16.29 -16.25
C PRO A 719 -0.35 -17.66 -15.59
N LYS A 720 -0.26 -17.70 -14.26
CA LYS A 720 -0.01 -18.94 -13.48
C LYS A 720 -1.27 -19.45 -12.78
N ALA A 721 -2.46 -18.94 -13.08
CA ALA A 721 -3.71 -19.26 -12.38
C ALA A 721 -4.02 -20.77 -12.32
N ALA A 722 -3.81 -21.50 -13.41
CA ALA A 722 -4.07 -22.95 -13.44
C ALA A 722 -3.11 -23.74 -12.52
N LYS A 723 -1.82 -23.36 -12.47
CA LYS A 723 -0.83 -23.95 -11.54
C LYS A 723 -1.25 -23.62 -10.11
N ALA A 724 -1.55 -22.36 -9.83
CA ALA A 724 -1.95 -21.87 -8.53
C ALA A 724 -3.21 -22.58 -7.99
N GLU A 725 -4.26 -22.70 -8.80
CA GLU A 725 -5.47 -23.45 -8.42
C GLU A 725 -5.15 -24.92 -8.11
N ALA A 726 -4.36 -25.59 -8.96
CA ALA A 726 -3.99 -26.98 -8.75
C ALA A 726 -3.22 -27.18 -7.42
N ARG A 727 -2.30 -26.27 -7.10
CA ARG A 727 -1.52 -26.26 -5.85
C ARG A 727 -2.40 -26.06 -4.63
N LEU A 728 -3.34 -25.12 -4.68
CA LEU A 728 -4.32 -24.93 -3.60
C LEU A 728 -5.13 -26.20 -3.35
N ARG A 729 -5.76 -26.75 -4.39
CA ARG A 729 -6.62 -27.94 -4.24
C ARG A 729 -5.84 -29.13 -3.69
N SER A 730 -4.68 -29.42 -4.28
CA SER A 730 -3.85 -30.56 -3.87
C SER A 730 -3.28 -30.41 -2.46
N THR A 731 -2.86 -29.21 -2.04
CA THR A 731 -2.41 -28.97 -0.66
C THR A 731 -3.57 -29.02 0.33
N MET A 732 -4.74 -28.47 0.00
CA MET A 732 -5.93 -28.59 0.85
C MET A 732 -6.34 -30.06 1.05
N GLU A 733 -6.41 -30.84 -0.03
CA GLU A 733 -6.68 -32.29 0.03
C GLU A 733 -5.68 -33.02 0.93
N THR A 734 -4.39 -32.76 0.75
CA THR A 734 -3.33 -33.51 1.45
C THR A 734 -3.08 -33.06 2.88
N ILE A 735 -3.43 -31.81 3.23
CA ILE A 735 -3.52 -31.35 4.63
C ILE A 735 -4.72 -32.02 5.31
N ALA A 736 -5.89 -32.04 4.67
CA ALA A 736 -7.08 -32.69 5.21
C ALA A 736 -6.86 -34.20 5.44
N ALA A 737 -6.07 -34.85 4.59
CA ALA A 737 -5.74 -36.27 4.70
C ALA A 737 -4.71 -36.60 5.79
N GLN A 738 -4.04 -35.62 6.40
CA GLN A 738 -3.10 -35.89 7.49
C GLN A 738 -3.82 -36.53 8.69
N PRO A 739 -3.21 -37.46 9.42
CA PRO A 739 -3.86 -38.14 10.55
C PRO A 739 -4.44 -37.18 11.60
N ASN A 740 -3.79 -36.02 11.79
CA ASN A 740 -4.21 -34.95 12.69
C ASN A 740 -4.52 -33.62 11.97
N GLY A 741 -4.73 -33.61 10.65
CA GLY A 741 -4.99 -32.38 9.88
C GLY A 741 -3.94 -31.29 10.12
N PHE A 742 -4.38 -30.06 10.39
CA PHE A 742 -3.48 -28.94 10.75
C PHE A 742 -2.67 -29.16 12.04
N VAL A 743 -3.15 -29.99 12.99
CA VAL A 743 -2.41 -30.31 14.23
C VAL A 743 -1.16 -31.14 13.94
N GLN A 744 -1.08 -31.78 12.78
CA GLN A 744 0.14 -32.44 12.31
C GLN A 744 1.33 -31.46 12.18
N GLY A 745 1.05 -30.17 11.94
CA GLY A 745 2.01 -29.06 12.02
C GLY A 745 2.89 -28.84 10.79
N THR A 746 3.40 -29.91 10.19
CA THR A 746 4.31 -29.86 9.04
C THR A 746 4.09 -31.06 8.13
N GLY A 747 4.48 -30.93 6.85
CA GLY A 747 4.45 -32.02 5.87
C GLY A 747 5.61 -31.94 4.89
N LEU A 748 5.91 -33.09 4.25
CA LEU A 748 6.87 -33.17 3.16
C LEU A 748 6.14 -32.88 1.84
N TYR A 749 6.48 -31.77 1.21
CA TYR A 749 5.86 -31.23 0.01
C TYR A 749 6.65 -31.60 -1.24
N ASP A 750 5.97 -32.17 -2.22
CA ASP A 750 6.54 -32.40 -3.54
C ASP A 750 6.31 -31.17 -4.43
N LEU A 751 7.40 -30.51 -4.81
CA LEU A 751 7.41 -29.28 -5.60
C LEU A 751 6.93 -29.47 -7.03
N ASP A 752 6.87 -30.69 -7.57
CA ASP A 752 6.39 -30.94 -8.94
C ASP A 752 4.89 -31.24 -8.98
N THR A 753 4.35 -31.90 -7.95
CA THR A 753 2.95 -32.31 -7.89
C THR A 753 2.07 -31.38 -7.05
N GLY A 754 2.64 -30.60 -6.13
CA GLY A 754 1.88 -29.75 -5.22
C GLY A 754 1.27 -30.48 -4.04
N ARG A 755 1.72 -31.70 -3.77
CA ARG A 755 1.12 -32.59 -2.78
C ARG A 755 2.01 -32.72 -1.57
N PHE A 756 1.40 -32.74 -0.38
CA PHE A 756 2.06 -33.24 0.81
C PHE A 756 1.99 -34.76 0.87
N ALA A 757 3.09 -35.41 1.25
CA ALA A 757 3.06 -36.79 1.67
C ALA A 757 2.17 -36.93 2.92
N VAL A 758 1.27 -37.92 2.92
CA VAL A 758 0.42 -38.22 4.07
C VAL A 758 1.26 -38.99 5.09
N ALA A 759 1.34 -38.48 6.32
CA ALA A 759 2.10 -39.13 7.37
C ALA A 759 1.47 -40.46 7.80
N ASP A 760 2.28 -41.49 8.03
CA ASP A 760 1.81 -42.80 8.51
C ASP A 760 1.35 -42.79 9.98
N LYS A 761 1.72 -41.75 10.74
CA LYS A 761 1.46 -41.64 12.17
C LYS A 761 0.97 -40.24 12.56
N PRO A 762 0.01 -40.15 13.51
CA PRO A 762 -0.42 -38.89 14.06
C PRO A 762 0.70 -38.23 14.89
N VAL A 763 0.91 -36.93 14.66
CA VAL A 763 1.83 -36.08 15.42
C VAL A 763 1.08 -34.84 15.91
N VAL A 764 1.50 -34.27 17.04
CA VAL A 764 1.05 -32.95 17.48
C VAL A 764 2.23 -31.98 17.32
N GLY A 765 2.13 -31.11 16.32
CA GLY A 765 3.12 -30.09 15.98
C GLY A 765 2.49 -28.70 15.97
N VAL A 766 1.96 -28.26 17.11
CA VAL A 766 1.23 -26.97 17.20
C VAL A 766 2.16 -25.86 17.68
N SER A 767 2.12 -24.73 16.97
CA SER A 767 2.78 -23.48 17.35
C SER A 767 1.74 -22.37 17.51
N HIS A 768 1.95 -21.48 18.48
CA HIS A 768 1.13 -20.28 18.65
C HIS A 768 1.25 -19.31 17.46
N LEU A 769 2.29 -19.42 16.64
CA LEU A 769 2.46 -18.57 15.45
C LEU A 769 1.61 -19.06 14.26
N SER A 770 1.27 -20.35 14.21
CA SER A 770 0.73 -20.99 13.00
C SER A 770 -0.49 -20.30 12.42
N ALA A 771 -1.39 -19.79 13.27
CA ALA A 771 -2.62 -19.14 12.81
C ALA A 771 -2.53 -17.61 12.68
N MET A 772 -1.42 -16.98 13.06
CA MET A 772 -1.34 -15.52 13.28
C MET A 772 -0.79 -14.71 12.09
N PHE A 773 -0.46 -15.36 10.97
CA PHE A 773 0.06 -14.74 9.75
C PHE A 773 -0.86 -15.03 8.54
N GLY A 774 -2.16 -14.71 8.69
CA GLY A 774 -3.14 -14.84 7.62
C GLY A 774 -3.83 -16.20 7.45
N LEU A 775 -3.48 -17.24 8.24
CA LEU A 775 -4.05 -18.58 8.05
C LEU A 775 -5.57 -18.63 8.26
N VAL A 776 -6.10 -17.90 9.26
CA VAL A 776 -7.55 -17.86 9.51
C VAL A 776 -8.27 -17.24 8.32
N GLU A 777 -7.72 -16.16 7.77
CA GLU A 777 -8.24 -15.45 6.60
C GLU A 777 -8.24 -16.36 5.37
N MET A 778 -7.13 -17.06 5.12
CA MET A 778 -7.00 -17.98 3.99
C MET A 778 -7.92 -19.19 4.12
N CYS A 779 -7.99 -19.83 5.29
CA CYS A 779 -8.92 -20.95 5.49
C CYS A 779 -10.38 -20.50 5.34
N ALA A 780 -10.75 -19.32 5.84
CA ALA A 780 -12.11 -18.79 5.69
C ALA A 780 -12.47 -18.52 4.22
N GLU A 781 -11.57 -17.90 3.43
CA GLU A 781 -11.78 -17.72 2.00
C GLU A 781 -11.85 -19.07 1.26
N LEU A 782 -10.88 -19.96 1.47
CA LEU A 782 -10.82 -21.24 0.77
C LEU A 782 -12.05 -22.12 1.02
N ILE A 783 -12.56 -22.16 2.24
CA ILE A 783 -13.78 -22.92 2.58
C ILE A 783 -15.03 -22.35 1.89
N ASP A 784 -15.09 -21.04 1.64
CA ASP A 784 -16.21 -20.41 0.92
C ASP A 784 -16.11 -20.59 -0.61
N LEU A 785 -14.88 -20.78 -1.11
CA LEU A 785 -14.57 -20.87 -2.53
C LEU A 785 -14.54 -22.30 -3.06
N VAL A 786 -14.08 -23.26 -2.26
CA VAL A 786 -13.82 -24.65 -2.66
C VAL A 786 -14.66 -25.60 -1.81
N ASP A 787 -15.47 -26.42 -2.48
CA ASP A 787 -16.23 -27.50 -1.83
C ASP A 787 -15.29 -28.68 -1.53
N LEU A 788 -14.72 -28.69 -0.31
CA LEU A 788 -13.90 -29.77 0.21
C LEU A 788 -14.20 -29.96 1.72
N PRO A 789 -15.25 -30.74 2.05
CA PRO A 789 -15.73 -30.90 3.43
C PRO A 789 -14.67 -31.38 4.41
N GLU A 790 -13.78 -32.28 3.99
CA GLU A 790 -12.71 -32.85 4.82
C GLU A 790 -11.71 -31.78 5.27
N PHE A 791 -11.39 -30.83 4.38
CA PHE A 791 -10.53 -29.69 4.73
C PHE A 791 -11.25 -28.74 5.71
N LYS A 792 -12.54 -28.48 5.48
CA LYS A 792 -13.35 -27.70 6.42
C LYS A 792 -13.37 -28.36 7.81
N GLU A 793 -13.58 -29.67 7.89
CA GLU A 793 -13.56 -30.41 9.15
C GLU A 793 -12.19 -30.33 9.85
N ALA A 794 -11.09 -30.53 9.11
CA ALA A 794 -9.74 -30.42 9.65
C ALA A 794 -9.43 -29.02 10.21
N TRP A 795 -9.85 -27.96 9.51
CA TRP A 795 -9.72 -26.58 9.99
C TRP A 795 -10.59 -26.31 11.22
N LEU A 796 -11.85 -26.74 11.22
CA LEU A 796 -12.75 -26.59 12.37
C LEU A 796 -12.28 -27.39 13.58
N ASP A 797 -11.63 -28.54 13.40
CA ASP A 797 -10.97 -29.30 14.47
C ASP A 797 -9.81 -28.50 15.08
N TYR A 798 -8.93 -27.94 14.26
CA TYR A 798 -7.84 -27.07 14.73
C TYR A 798 -8.38 -25.86 15.53
N CYS A 799 -9.38 -25.16 14.97
CA CYS A 799 -10.02 -24.02 15.62
C CYS A 799 -10.63 -24.37 16.98
N ARG A 800 -11.37 -25.49 17.08
CA ARG A 800 -12.01 -25.92 18.32
C ARG A 800 -11.02 -26.33 19.41
N TYR A 801 -9.89 -26.93 19.04
CA TYR A 801 -9.00 -27.53 20.04
C TYR A 801 -7.81 -26.67 20.45
N PHE A 802 -7.47 -25.61 19.69
CA PHE A 802 -6.38 -24.70 20.10
C PHE A 802 -6.63 -24.11 21.50
N ASN A 803 -7.82 -23.52 21.70
CA ASN A 803 -8.24 -22.91 22.97
C ASN A 803 -8.90 -23.87 23.96
N ALA A 804 -9.01 -25.16 23.62
CA ALA A 804 -9.58 -26.17 24.51
C ALA A 804 -8.64 -26.47 25.69
N SER A 805 -9.17 -27.13 26.72
CA SER A 805 -8.35 -27.57 27.86
C SER A 805 -7.35 -28.64 27.41
N LYS A 806 -6.23 -28.75 28.15
CA LYS A 806 -5.24 -29.81 27.91
C LYS A 806 -5.87 -31.22 27.98
N THR A 807 -6.88 -31.40 28.81
CA THR A 807 -7.64 -32.66 28.91
C THR A 807 -8.41 -32.95 27.62
N GLU A 808 -9.12 -31.97 27.07
CA GLU A 808 -9.86 -32.12 25.81
C GLU A 808 -8.90 -32.36 24.63
N GLN A 809 -7.76 -31.65 24.59
CA GLN A 809 -6.72 -31.87 23.59
C GLN A 809 -6.16 -33.30 23.67
N ALA A 810 -5.78 -33.76 24.86
CA ALA A 810 -5.26 -35.12 25.05
C ALA A 810 -6.30 -36.19 24.73
N ALA A 811 -7.57 -35.96 25.04
CA ALA A 811 -8.66 -36.87 24.67
C ALA A 811 -8.84 -36.97 23.14
N ARG A 812 -8.62 -35.86 22.40
CA ARG A 812 -8.77 -35.83 20.94
C ARG A 812 -7.53 -36.33 20.18
N TYR A 813 -6.32 -36.00 20.64
CA TYR A 813 -5.07 -36.19 19.90
C TYR A 813 -4.07 -37.14 20.58
N GLY A 814 -4.44 -37.75 21.71
CA GLY A 814 -3.57 -38.62 22.50
C GLY A 814 -2.53 -37.87 23.35
N GLN A 815 -2.32 -36.57 23.09
CA GLN A 815 -1.47 -35.67 23.86
C GLN A 815 -1.99 -34.24 23.80
N ASN A 816 -1.61 -33.40 24.77
CA ASN A 816 -1.96 -31.98 24.76
C ASN A 816 -0.95 -31.15 23.93
N PHE A 817 -1.30 -29.91 23.63
CA PHE A 817 -0.50 -29.04 22.76
C PHE A 817 0.66 -28.32 23.47
N GLY A 818 1.09 -28.83 24.64
CA GLY A 818 2.18 -28.25 25.42
C GLY A 818 1.79 -26.92 26.06
N THR A 819 2.66 -25.91 25.93
CA THR A 819 2.43 -24.56 26.45
C THR A 819 2.23 -23.62 25.27
N LEU A 820 1.01 -23.10 25.12
CA LEU A 820 0.61 -22.17 24.07
C LEU A 820 0.45 -20.76 24.62
N LEU A 821 0.43 -19.78 23.71
CA LEU A 821 0.29 -18.34 23.96
C LEU A 821 -0.68 -17.75 22.93
N LEU A 822 -0.94 -16.44 23.04
CA LEU A 822 -1.73 -15.63 22.10
C LEU A 822 -3.22 -16.03 22.08
N PHE A 823 -3.77 -16.45 23.22
CA PHE A 823 -5.14 -16.92 23.37
C PHE A 823 -6.18 -15.85 22.97
N GLN A 824 -5.91 -14.56 23.21
CA GLN A 824 -6.75 -13.46 22.77
C GLN A 824 -6.81 -13.40 21.24
N GLY A 825 -5.66 -13.50 20.56
CA GLY A 825 -5.60 -13.59 19.09
C GLY A 825 -6.30 -14.84 18.55
N HIS A 826 -6.15 -15.99 19.20
CA HIS A 826 -6.79 -17.25 18.78
C HIS A 826 -8.29 -17.32 19.10
N SER A 827 -8.84 -16.35 19.84
CA SER A 827 -10.30 -16.28 20.06
C SER A 827 -11.10 -16.20 18.77
N ARG A 828 -10.51 -15.65 17.69
CA ARG A 828 -11.13 -15.59 16.35
C ARG A 828 -11.32 -16.96 15.69
N GLN A 829 -10.53 -17.96 16.09
CA GLN A 829 -10.75 -19.35 15.66
C GLN A 829 -11.96 -19.95 16.37
N ASP A 830 -12.13 -19.68 17.67
CA ASP A 830 -13.34 -20.07 18.41
C ASP A 830 -14.57 -19.43 17.79
N ALA A 831 -14.50 -18.13 17.47
CA ALA A 831 -15.59 -17.40 16.82
C ALA A 831 -15.93 -17.96 15.43
N TYR A 832 -14.92 -18.26 14.61
CA TYR A 832 -15.12 -18.87 13.29
C TYR A 832 -15.78 -20.25 13.42
N ALA A 833 -15.29 -21.11 14.30
CA ALA A 833 -15.88 -22.43 14.52
C ALA A 833 -17.30 -22.33 15.09
N ALA A 834 -17.55 -21.41 16.01
CA ALA A 834 -18.87 -21.15 16.56
C ALA A 834 -19.88 -20.74 15.48
N ALA A 835 -19.51 -19.81 14.60
CA ALA A 835 -20.36 -19.36 13.50
C ALA A 835 -20.64 -20.49 12.48
N GLN A 836 -19.63 -21.30 12.15
CA GLN A 836 -19.79 -22.41 11.20
C GLN A 836 -20.62 -23.58 11.75
N LEU A 837 -20.56 -23.81 13.07
CA LEU A 837 -21.23 -24.94 13.73
C LEU A 837 -22.53 -24.53 14.47
N ASN A 838 -22.84 -23.23 14.49
CA ASN A 838 -23.91 -22.65 15.32
C ASN A 838 -23.78 -23.04 16.80
N ASP A 839 -22.56 -22.96 17.35
CA ASP A 839 -22.24 -23.39 18.71
C ASP A 839 -22.08 -22.19 19.67
N THR A 840 -23.12 -21.97 20.48
CA THR A 840 -23.14 -20.90 21.48
C THR A 840 -22.06 -21.04 22.57
N LYS A 841 -21.64 -22.26 22.94
CA LYS A 841 -20.59 -22.45 23.94
C LYS A 841 -19.24 -22.01 23.40
N LEU A 842 -18.96 -22.30 22.13
CA LEU A 842 -17.76 -21.79 21.46
C LEU A 842 -17.80 -20.27 21.31
N ALA A 843 -18.95 -19.68 20.98
CA ALA A 843 -19.10 -18.22 20.91
C ALA A 843 -18.81 -17.55 22.27
N GLN A 844 -19.32 -18.13 23.36
CA GLN A 844 -19.01 -17.67 24.72
C GLN A 844 -17.53 -17.83 25.07
N ARG A 845 -16.91 -18.96 24.65
CA ARG A 845 -15.47 -19.17 24.85
C ARG A 845 -14.63 -18.15 24.07
N ALA A 846 -15.02 -17.81 22.85
CA ALA A 846 -14.35 -16.79 22.04
C ALA A 846 -14.27 -15.46 22.81
N TRP A 847 -15.40 -14.96 23.31
CA TRP A 847 -15.43 -13.72 24.11
C TRP A 847 -14.71 -13.85 25.46
N ALA A 848 -14.79 -15.01 26.12
CA ALA A 848 -14.05 -15.24 27.36
C ALA A 848 -12.52 -15.24 27.12
N LYS A 849 -12.05 -15.83 26.03
CA LYS A 849 -10.64 -15.81 25.63
C LYS A 849 -10.22 -14.42 25.19
N PHE A 850 -11.05 -13.71 24.45
CA PHE A 850 -10.78 -12.31 24.09
C PHE A 850 -10.60 -11.41 25.32
N ASP A 851 -11.47 -11.50 26.32
CA ASP A 851 -11.50 -10.54 27.44
C ASP A 851 -10.65 -10.96 28.67
N LYS A 852 -10.41 -12.26 28.86
CA LYS A 852 -9.91 -12.82 30.14
C LYS A 852 -8.77 -13.85 29.98
N SER A 853 -8.00 -13.78 28.90
CA SER A 853 -6.82 -14.65 28.72
C SER A 853 -5.50 -13.88 28.80
N ASP A 854 -4.84 -13.61 27.69
CA ASP A 854 -3.64 -12.80 27.54
C ASP A 854 -3.92 -11.51 26.75
N GLY A 855 -2.88 -10.75 26.45
CA GLY A 855 -2.98 -9.49 25.71
C GLY A 855 -3.70 -8.38 26.50
N TYR A 856 -4.57 -7.63 25.83
CA TYR A 856 -5.32 -6.54 26.45
C TYR A 856 -6.62 -7.06 27.08
N THR A 857 -6.54 -7.47 28.35
CA THR A 857 -7.71 -7.95 29.09
C THR A 857 -8.66 -6.82 29.51
N GLY A 858 -9.86 -7.15 30.02
CA GLY A 858 -10.79 -6.17 30.57
C GLY A 858 -10.25 -5.34 31.77
N ALA A 859 -9.08 -5.68 32.31
CA ALA A 859 -8.38 -4.90 33.33
C ALA A 859 -7.44 -3.83 32.76
N MET A 860 -7.24 -3.80 31.43
CA MET A 860 -6.40 -2.82 30.75
C MET A 860 -6.93 -1.39 30.96
N VAL A 861 -6.03 -0.48 31.32
CA VAL A 861 -6.32 0.95 31.46
C VAL A 861 -5.77 1.66 30.23
N TRP A 862 -6.59 2.47 29.57
CA TRP A 862 -6.27 3.12 28.28
C TRP A 862 -5.86 4.57 28.46
N ASP A 863 -4.81 4.82 29.25
CA ASP A 863 -4.36 6.17 29.58
C ASP A 863 -3.15 6.61 28.73
N LYS A 864 -3.03 7.92 28.48
CA LYS A 864 -1.84 8.50 27.84
C LYS A 864 -0.93 9.05 28.93
N THR A 865 0.25 8.46 29.11
CA THR A 865 1.24 8.96 30.08
C THR A 865 2.12 10.00 29.40
N PRO A 866 2.12 11.29 29.83
CA PRO A 866 2.99 12.30 29.24
C PRO A 866 4.45 11.99 29.52
N VAL A 867 5.31 12.16 28.51
CA VAL A 867 6.76 12.06 28.63
C VAL A 867 7.37 13.40 28.23
N GLN A 868 8.19 14.00 29.09
CA GLN A 868 8.73 15.35 28.89
C GLN A 868 9.99 15.60 29.72
N GLY A 869 10.66 16.73 29.48
CA GLY A 869 11.84 17.15 30.25
C GLY A 869 13.03 16.20 30.02
N SER A 870 13.77 15.87 31.07
CA SER A 870 14.96 15.01 30.97
C SER A 870 14.66 13.52 30.75
N ALA A 871 13.38 13.11 30.75
CA ALA A 871 12.99 11.70 30.57
C ALA A 871 12.93 11.27 29.09
N ALA A 872 12.84 12.21 28.15
CA ALA A 872 12.84 11.90 26.72
C ALA A 872 13.52 13.00 25.91
N LEU A 873 13.98 12.63 24.71
CA LEU A 873 14.57 13.57 23.75
C LEU A 873 13.58 14.66 23.31
N GLU A 874 12.32 14.25 23.04
CA GLU A 874 11.24 15.13 22.62
C GLU A 874 9.99 14.89 23.48
N PRO A 875 9.18 15.93 23.76
CA PRO A 875 7.95 15.77 24.51
C PRO A 875 6.91 14.97 23.73
N GLY A 876 6.14 14.15 24.43
CA GLY A 876 5.13 13.30 23.83
C GLY A 876 4.31 12.57 24.88
N TYR A 877 3.81 11.41 24.51
CA TYR A 877 3.13 10.51 25.42
C TYR A 877 3.41 9.05 25.05
N GLU A 878 3.26 8.18 26.05
CA GLU A 878 3.47 6.76 25.92
C GLU A 878 2.34 5.96 26.55
N HIS A 879 2.38 4.66 26.30
CA HIS A 879 1.58 3.67 26.99
C HIS A 879 2.43 2.40 27.14
N LEU A 880 2.99 2.18 28.33
CA LEU A 880 4.02 1.16 28.56
C LEU A 880 3.59 -0.26 28.20
N TRP A 881 2.30 -0.57 28.34
CA TRP A 881 1.75 -1.89 28.05
C TRP A 881 1.45 -2.16 26.57
N ILE A 882 1.61 -1.18 25.67
CA ILE A 882 1.33 -1.38 24.24
C ILE A 882 2.54 -2.00 23.54
N SER A 883 2.27 -3.07 22.79
CA SER A 883 3.18 -3.64 21.80
C SER A 883 2.45 -3.95 20.50
N THR A 884 3.21 -4.08 19.41
CA THR A 884 2.63 -4.26 18.07
C THR A 884 1.95 -5.60 17.93
N ASN A 885 2.60 -6.66 18.40
CA ASN A 885 2.04 -8.01 18.48
C ASN A 885 0.67 -8.04 19.18
N THR A 886 0.58 -7.50 20.39
CA THR A 886 -0.68 -7.51 21.15
C THR A 886 -1.75 -6.66 20.45
N THR A 887 -1.34 -5.53 19.87
CA THR A 887 -2.25 -4.62 19.15
C THR A 887 -2.85 -5.25 17.90
N ALA A 888 -2.02 -5.81 17.02
CA ALA A 888 -2.47 -6.42 15.77
C ALA A 888 -3.44 -7.58 16.05
N LEU A 889 -3.09 -8.44 17.03
CA LEU A 889 -3.92 -9.58 17.40
C LEU A 889 -5.21 -9.19 18.13
N TYR A 890 -5.17 -8.20 19.04
CA TYR A 890 -6.38 -7.63 19.63
C TYR A 890 -7.29 -7.07 18.54
N GLY A 891 -6.71 -6.30 17.61
CA GLY A 891 -7.42 -5.66 16.52
C GLY A 891 -8.16 -6.65 15.63
N LEU A 892 -7.45 -7.68 15.16
CA LEU A 892 -8.02 -8.75 14.33
C LEU A 892 -9.08 -9.56 15.10
N ALA A 893 -8.79 -9.94 16.35
CA ALA A 893 -9.74 -10.70 17.16
C ALA A 893 -11.02 -9.89 17.45
N ALA A 894 -10.89 -8.62 17.84
CA ALA A 894 -12.03 -7.73 18.05
C ALA A 894 -12.90 -7.63 16.80
N ILE A 895 -12.28 -7.36 15.65
CA ILE A 895 -12.98 -7.21 14.37
C ILE A 895 -13.70 -8.51 13.98
N GLN A 896 -13.01 -9.65 14.00
CA GLN A 896 -13.54 -10.92 13.54
C GLN A 896 -14.60 -11.47 14.50
N ASN A 897 -14.38 -11.36 15.81
CA ASN A 897 -15.37 -11.79 16.80
C ASN A 897 -16.66 -10.97 16.71
N LEU A 898 -16.58 -9.64 16.53
CA LEU A 898 -17.76 -8.80 16.32
C LEU A 898 -18.54 -9.21 15.06
N ALA A 899 -17.83 -9.57 13.99
CA ALA A 899 -18.45 -9.97 12.72
C ALA A 899 -19.10 -11.35 12.79
N LEU A 900 -18.48 -12.30 13.51
CA LEU A 900 -18.88 -13.72 13.50
C LEU A 900 -19.83 -14.10 14.65
N VAL A 901 -19.64 -13.53 15.84
CA VAL A 901 -20.33 -13.89 17.09
C VAL A 901 -20.67 -12.68 17.96
N GLY A 902 -20.79 -11.49 17.35
CA GLY A 902 -21.07 -10.25 18.08
C GLY A 902 -22.44 -10.22 18.77
N ASP A 903 -23.39 -11.03 18.30
CA ASP A 903 -24.70 -11.25 18.94
C ASP A 903 -24.60 -12.01 20.28
N HIS A 904 -23.49 -12.72 20.50
CA HIS A 904 -23.17 -13.40 21.75
C HIS A 904 -22.23 -12.59 22.67
N LEU A 905 -21.91 -11.34 22.31
CA LEU A 905 -21.08 -10.47 23.13
C LEU A 905 -21.76 -10.23 24.49
N PRO A 906 -21.10 -10.53 25.63
CA PRO A 906 -21.66 -10.24 26.95
C PRO A 906 -21.96 -8.75 27.13
N ALA A 907 -23.05 -8.46 27.85
CA ALA A 907 -23.53 -7.09 28.10
C ALA A 907 -22.51 -6.20 28.82
#